data_AF-A0A1L9TZV9-F1
#
_entry.id   AF-A0A1L9TZV9-F1
#
_cell.length_a   1.000
_cell.length_b   1.000
_cell.length_c   1.000
_cell.angle_alpha   90.00
_cell.angle_beta   90.00
_cell.angle_gamma   90.00
#
_symmetry.space_group_name_H-M   'P 1'
#
loop_
_entity.id
_entity.type
_entity.pdbx_description
1 polymer ?
#
loop_
_entity_poly.entity_id
_entity_poly.type
_entity_poly.pdbx_seq_one_letter_code
_entity_poly.pdbx_strand_id
1 'polypeptide(L)'
;MHFSRILTLLAALTFADAAIPPPKQTCIIPASGTNKTDDAPAIISAFKRCGRGGRVVFQPTTYYVNSAMNISWLHDVDVDIQGKLLWSTDIPYWLNHSLPVGYQNQSTAWILGGDNVRVNGHGVGTLDGNGDYWYEWIQEQENTSNYPGRPHALTLSGLTNSVVKGVNFLRSQMWTLSIIYSHHVEFDSILVNNTGNRVDSSNTDGADTIRSSHISFNNLTVYNGDDSISFKANSTDITLTNSHFHNGLGIAIGSIGQLKDEFETVERIKVENVVYDNTLHAVRPELYSHLILSRTPADRYCKVYFKTWTDDQNGYPPNGGGGGLGYASNMHFSNLTATALRGSAVAISQCTRFIGAPGDGNCTNSQFQIRDITVANLRGTTESERVASLQCSAVAPCTNLGLIDVDLELGNGTKAEEYLCGNVKRPRGFEYSDSSMIRLSILTLATGALASCWRNSSCTGPSSPSFPGPWDSNNYAPDSRFIQPKSILSLPNGEYISDYPGDSTPSLTTSDLGLVFDFGLEVGGILSIEYTASKPNLTLGLAFTEAKDYIGRESDNSNGGTGADGALLATLSDGDGLYTMPDAKLRGGFRYLTLFLAEEEEEGKDDDDNEKTLAVKNISLEISYQPTWPNLRAYQGYFHSSDKLLNRIWYAGAYTLQTNSVPRTTCRASISSATGWSNDAACGPGETLLLDGAKRDRWVWIGDMGVAVPSASVSTGDLESTRNALLAIWDNQTPSGLLPKAGPPYLAADSDTYHLWTIIGTYNYFLFTEDYGFLADIWPRYVKALDYSISKITPEGIMNATETADWGRWNYDTLASSANMLLYRSLTTAAFLSPYADPTRQNYTALASSLRTAIIKHLYDPSIGALKDSPNSTLYPQDANSMALAFSLFPPNSTAPSKISSYLVSNWTPLGPSVPELPGNISPFISSIELEAHFTAGYPERALQLIQSLWGWYITHPNGTESTVPEGYLVDGTWGYRGDRGYRNDPRYVSHAHGWSSGPTSTLTEYAAGLRVTKPRGVEWSLKPATFTFEGLGQAEAGFTTGLGRFRAGFAVEGGEVTVTWDTPGGTRGWVEVPGGRGRWVDGGKGSLVVSLVEKGNRESG
;
A
#
# COMPACT_ATOMS: atom_id res chain seq x y z
N MET A 1 -11.75 22.10 47.43
CA MET A 1 -10.77 21.36 48.27
C MET A 1 -11.29 19.94 48.44
N HIS A 2 -10.43 18.92 48.35
CA HIS A 2 -10.63 17.53 48.81
C HIS A 2 -11.88 16.72 48.37
N PHE A 3 -11.83 15.40 48.17
CA PHE A 3 -10.76 14.48 47.72
C PHE A 3 -11.41 13.09 47.47
N SER A 4 -11.11 12.42 46.35
CA SER A 4 -11.07 10.94 46.18
C SER A 4 -12.27 10.05 46.63
N ARG A 5 -12.77 9.16 45.74
CA ARG A 5 -12.54 7.68 45.81
C ARG A 5 -13.37 6.80 44.83
N ILE A 6 -12.65 5.93 44.12
CA ILE A 6 -12.90 4.47 43.93
C ILE A 6 -14.19 4.01 43.20
N LEU A 7 -14.11 3.95 41.87
CA LEU A 7 -13.97 2.69 41.09
C LEU A 7 -14.42 1.35 41.77
N THR A 8 -15.65 0.87 41.55
CA THR A 8 -16.00 -0.57 41.74
C THR A 8 -17.30 -1.00 41.04
N LEU A 9 -17.19 -1.85 39.99
CA LEU A 9 -17.95 -3.10 39.72
C LEU A 9 -17.98 -3.43 38.20
N LEU A 10 -17.24 -4.46 37.79
CA LEU A 10 -17.59 -5.38 36.68
C LEU A 10 -16.64 -6.58 36.71
N ALA A 11 -16.89 -7.52 37.62
CA ALA A 11 -16.07 -8.71 37.84
C ALA A 11 -16.96 -9.93 38.12
N ALA A 12 -17.41 -10.60 37.06
CA ALA A 12 -18.37 -11.71 37.15
C ALA A 12 -18.20 -12.75 36.02
N LEU A 13 -16.97 -13.20 35.76
CA LEU A 13 -16.71 -14.36 34.89
C LEU A 13 -15.81 -15.40 35.58
N THR A 14 -16.42 -16.55 35.86
CA THR A 14 -15.80 -17.88 36.05
C THR A 14 -14.49 -17.95 36.84
N PHE A 15 -14.61 -18.15 38.16
CA PHE A 15 -13.58 -18.87 38.91
C PHE A 15 -13.58 -20.35 38.48
N ALA A 16 -12.72 -20.70 37.52
CA ALA A 16 -12.20 -22.06 37.43
C ALA A 16 -11.20 -22.25 38.59
N ASP A 17 -11.24 -23.39 39.26
CA ASP A 17 -10.41 -23.65 40.43
C ASP A 17 -8.94 -23.87 40.00
N ALA A 18 -8.16 -22.79 40.04
CA ALA A 18 -6.78 -22.76 39.58
C ALA A 18 -5.88 -23.50 40.57
N ALA A 19 -5.82 -24.83 40.43
CA ALA A 19 -5.01 -25.72 41.25
C ALA A 19 -3.59 -25.17 41.40
N ILE A 20 -3.20 -24.89 42.65
CA ILE A 20 -1.90 -24.28 42.99
C ILE A 20 -0.78 -25.10 42.34
N PRO A 21 0.04 -24.52 41.44
CA PRO A 21 1.12 -25.26 40.79
C PRO A 21 2.06 -25.86 41.84
N PRO A 22 2.51 -27.12 41.67
CA PRO A 22 3.48 -27.71 42.58
C PRO A 22 4.75 -26.84 42.65
N PRO A 23 5.38 -26.70 43.82
CA PRO A 23 6.48 -25.75 44.01
C PRO A 23 7.65 -26.08 43.09
N LYS A 24 7.96 -25.16 42.16
CA LYS A 24 9.03 -25.29 41.18
C LYS A 24 10.34 -25.75 41.84
N GLN A 25 10.86 -26.89 41.40
CA GLN A 25 12.09 -27.44 41.94
C GLN A 25 13.23 -26.44 41.73
N THR A 26 13.87 -26.01 42.82
CA THR A 26 14.88 -24.95 42.78
C THR A 26 16.30 -25.54 42.93
N CYS A 27 17.13 -25.34 41.92
CA CYS A 27 18.53 -25.76 41.87
C CYS A 27 19.44 -24.54 42.07
N ILE A 28 19.92 -24.36 43.29
CA ILE A 28 21.05 -23.46 43.57
C ILE A 28 22.32 -24.10 43.01
N ILE A 29 23.12 -23.32 42.27
CA ILE A 29 24.40 -23.78 41.69
C ILE A 29 25.50 -23.56 42.74
N PRO A 30 26.23 -24.60 43.17
CA PRO A 30 27.40 -24.41 44.02
C PRO A 30 28.53 -23.77 43.19
N ALA A 31 29.19 -22.75 43.74
CA ALA A 31 30.37 -22.13 43.14
C ALA A 31 31.65 -22.65 43.80
N SER A 32 32.69 -22.88 43.00
CA SER A 32 34.04 -23.22 43.46
C SER A 32 34.71 -22.07 44.20
N GLY A 33 34.40 -20.82 43.83
CA GLY A 33 35.09 -19.62 44.29
C GLY A 33 36.57 -19.54 43.88
N THR A 34 37.04 -20.38 42.93
CA THR A 34 38.45 -20.39 42.50
C THR A 34 38.64 -20.76 41.03
N ASN A 35 39.50 -20.02 40.32
CA ASN A 35 39.87 -20.31 38.93
C ASN A 35 40.55 -21.68 38.72
N LYS A 36 40.93 -22.38 39.80
CA LYS A 36 41.51 -23.74 39.75
C LYS A 36 40.47 -24.84 39.56
N THR A 37 39.18 -24.51 39.52
CA THR A 37 38.09 -25.46 39.36
C THR A 37 37.11 -24.91 38.33
N ASP A 38 36.58 -25.80 37.50
CA ASP A 38 35.55 -25.45 36.51
C ASP A 38 34.17 -25.61 37.13
N ASP A 39 33.38 -24.54 37.11
CA ASP A 39 31.99 -24.53 37.58
C ASP A 39 31.00 -24.94 36.47
N ALA A 40 31.40 -25.00 35.20
CA ALA A 40 30.52 -25.39 34.09
C ALA A 40 29.84 -26.77 34.29
N PRO A 41 30.50 -27.83 34.80
CA PRO A 41 29.84 -29.09 35.14
C PRO A 41 28.76 -28.96 36.23
N ALA A 42 28.95 -28.05 37.20
CA ALA A 42 27.98 -27.78 38.25
C ALA A 42 26.76 -27.00 37.71
N ILE A 43 27.00 -26.02 36.82
CA ILE A 43 25.97 -25.27 36.10
C ILE A 43 25.12 -26.25 35.26
N ILE A 44 25.75 -27.05 34.40
CA ILE A 44 25.06 -28.07 33.58
C ILE A 44 24.29 -29.08 34.46
N SER A 45 24.83 -29.47 35.62
CA SER A 45 24.16 -30.37 36.57
C SER A 45 22.93 -29.75 37.26
N ALA A 46 22.93 -28.43 37.51
CA ALA A 46 21.75 -27.72 38.01
C ALA A 46 20.66 -27.61 36.94
N PHE A 47 21.02 -27.21 35.72
CA PHE A 47 20.08 -27.19 34.60
C PHE A 47 19.51 -28.59 34.31
N LYS A 48 20.32 -29.66 34.31
CA LYS A 48 19.83 -31.04 34.10
C LYS A 48 18.79 -31.51 35.13
N ARG A 49 18.72 -30.86 36.30
CA ARG A 49 17.77 -31.18 37.39
C ARG A 49 16.55 -30.25 37.45
N CYS A 50 16.70 -28.98 37.07
CA CYS A 50 15.64 -27.97 37.21
C CYS A 50 15.31 -27.18 35.93
N GLY A 51 15.90 -27.54 34.79
CA GLY A 51 15.70 -26.89 33.48
C GLY A 51 14.38 -27.20 32.78
N ARG A 52 13.46 -27.91 33.47
CA ARG A 52 12.10 -28.20 33.01
C ARG A 52 11.12 -28.05 34.17
N GLY A 53 10.21 -27.08 34.10
CA GLY A 53 9.23 -26.79 35.17
C GLY A 53 9.85 -26.35 36.50
N GLY A 54 11.05 -25.75 36.49
CA GLY A 54 11.85 -25.49 37.69
C GLY A 54 12.49 -24.11 37.72
N ARG A 55 13.41 -23.92 38.67
CA ARG A 55 14.21 -22.69 38.83
C ARG A 55 15.68 -23.03 39.01
N VAL A 56 16.56 -22.32 38.32
CA VAL A 56 18.02 -22.41 38.45
C VAL A 56 18.54 -21.09 39.01
N VAL A 57 19.42 -21.13 40.02
CA VAL A 57 19.89 -19.93 40.73
C VAL A 57 21.41 -19.88 40.81
N PHE A 58 22.00 -18.85 40.20
CA PHE A 58 23.37 -18.41 40.45
C PHE A 58 23.35 -17.40 41.61
N GLN A 59 23.99 -17.73 42.73
CA GLN A 59 24.08 -16.84 43.89
C GLN A 59 25.05 -15.67 43.63
N PRO A 60 24.98 -14.56 44.41
CA PRO A 60 25.92 -13.44 44.29
C PRO A 60 27.35 -13.81 44.73
N THR A 61 28.06 -14.50 43.83
CA THR A 61 29.44 -14.98 43.94
C THR A 61 30.04 -15.15 42.53
N THR A 62 31.33 -15.47 42.43
CA THR A 62 32.00 -15.76 41.15
C THR A 62 32.00 -17.25 40.83
N TYR A 63 31.48 -17.60 39.66
CA TYR A 63 31.55 -18.92 39.03
C TYR A 63 32.63 -18.89 37.94
N TYR A 64 33.60 -19.79 38.01
CA TYR A 64 34.72 -19.85 37.08
C TYR A 64 34.42 -20.85 35.95
N VAL A 65 34.15 -20.33 34.75
CA VAL A 65 33.73 -21.10 33.57
C VAL A 65 34.97 -21.42 32.74
N ASN A 66 35.45 -22.65 32.85
CA ASN A 66 36.66 -23.11 32.14
C ASN A 66 36.35 -24.07 30.98
N SER A 67 35.08 -24.47 30.78
CA SER A 67 34.66 -25.26 29.61
C SER A 67 33.35 -24.77 28.97
N ALA A 68 33.18 -25.10 27.68
CA ALA A 68 32.02 -24.67 26.89
C ALA A 68 30.72 -25.41 27.30
N MET A 69 29.59 -24.71 27.24
CA MET A 69 28.30 -25.20 27.73
C MET A 69 27.22 -25.28 26.64
N ASN A 70 26.43 -26.36 26.61
CA ASN A 70 25.27 -26.50 25.71
C ASN A 70 24.01 -26.93 26.49
N ILE A 71 23.03 -26.03 26.54
CA ILE A 71 21.81 -26.11 27.37
C ILE A 71 20.60 -25.65 26.53
N SER A 72 20.38 -26.32 25.40
CA SER A 72 19.46 -25.96 24.31
C SER A 72 18.07 -26.63 24.34
N TRP A 73 17.67 -27.18 25.49
CA TRP A 73 16.51 -28.10 25.61
C TRP A 73 15.53 -27.72 26.75
N LEU A 74 15.63 -26.48 27.23
CA LEU A 74 14.85 -25.96 28.37
C LEU A 74 13.35 -25.90 28.05
N HIS A 75 12.52 -25.93 29.10
CA HIS A 75 11.07 -25.80 28.95
C HIS A 75 10.42 -25.30 30.25
N ASP A 76 9.79 -24.13 30.24
CA ASP A 76 9.20 -23.51 31.44
C ASP A 76 10.17 -23.45 32.63
N VAL A 77 11.19 -22.60 32.54
CA VAL A 77 12.22 -22.48 33.59
C VAL A 77 12.51 -21.04 33.94
N ASP A 78 12.65 -20.78 35.25
CA ASP A 78 13.13 -19.51 35.77
C ASP A 78 14.66 -19.59 35.96
N VAL A 79 15.43 -18.71 35.31
CA VAL A 79 16.89 -18.67 35.41
C VAL A 79 17.30 -17.37 36.11
N ASP A 80 17.71 -17.49 37.36
CA ASP A 80 17.98 -16.39 38.27
C ASP A 80 19.49 -16.18 38.39
N ILE A 81 20.00 -15.07 37.89
CA ILE A 81 21.44 -14.77 37.82
C ILE A 81 21.77 -13.60 38.74
N GLN A 82 22.18 -13.87 39.99
CA GLN A 82 22.69 -12.84 40.90
C GLN A 82 24.22 -12.80 40.95
N GLY A 83 24.86 -13.83 40.40
CA GLY A 83 26.32 -14.01 40.40
C GLY A 83 27.04 -13.49 39.16
N LYS A 84 28.36 -13.61 39.22
CA LYS A 84 29.27 -13.35 38.10
C LYS A 84 29.78 -14.67 37.54
N LEU A 85 29.46 -14.98 36.30
CA LEU A 85 30.15 -16.01 35.52
C LEU A 85 31.40 -15.36 34.91
N LEU A 86 32.57 -16.00 35.05
CA LEU A 86 33.86 -15.47 34.61
C LEU A 86 34.58 -16.55 33.78
N TRP A 87 34.83 -16.26 32.50
CA TRP A 87 35.42 -17.20 31.56
C TRP A 87 36.94 -17.32 31.74
N SER A 88 37.50 -18.50 31.50
CA SER A 88 38.95 -18.71 31.56
C SER A 88 39.70 -17.91 30.48
N THR A 89 40.95 -17.55 30.77
CA THR A 89 41.86 -16.88 29.83
C THR A 89 42.64 -17.87 28.95
N ASP A 90 42.19 -19.12 28.85
CA ASP A 90 42.85 -20.16 28.06
C ASP A 90 42.42 -20.08 26.59
N ILE A 91 43.03 -19.14 25.87
CA ILE A 91 42.76 -18.92 24.43
C ILE A 91 42.97 -20.22 23.62
N PRO A 92 44.07 -20.99 23.79
CA PRO A 92 44.24 -22.29 23.12
C PRO A 92 43.13 -23.30 23.42
N TYR A 93 42.58 -23.35 24.63
CA TYR A 93 41.41 -24.17 24.91
C TYR A 93 40.20 -23.69 24.10
N TRP A 94 39.82 -22.42 24.23
CA TRP A 94 38.59 -21.89 23.63
C TRP A 94 38.59 -21.98 22.09
N LEU A 95 39.72 -21.69 21.44
CA LEU A 95 39.86 -21.82 19.98
C LEU A 95 39.60 -23.25 19.46
N ASN A 96 39.79 -24.27 20.30
CA ASN A 96 39.65 -25.68 19.93
C ASN A 96 38.36 -26.36 20.49
N HIS A 97 37.63 -25.70 21.39
CA HIS A 97 36.49 -26.30 22.12
C HIS A 97 35.23 -25.44 22.15
N SER A 98 35.24 -24.26 21.53
CA SER A 98 34.03 -23.46 21.30
C SER A 98 33.03 -24.20 20.40
N LEU A 99 31.74 -23.96 20.63
CA LEU A 99 30.63 -24.66 19.99
C LEU A 99 30.22 -23.94 18.69
N PRO A 100 29.88 -24.65 17.60
CA PRO A 100 29.47 -24.00 16.35
C PRO A 100 28.12 -23.27 16.51
N VAL A 101 28.05 -22.02 16.04
CA VAL A 101 26.82 -21.21 16.05
C VAL A 101 25.83 -21.62 14.95
N GLY A 102 26.32 -22.23 13.86
CA GLY A 102 25.48 -22.61 12.70
C GLY A 102 25.25 -21.48 11.68
N TYR A 103 25.95 -20.37 11.82
CA TYR A 103 25.98 -19.25 10.88
C TYR A 103 27.42 -18.77 10.66
N GLN A 104 27.77 -18.42 9.42
CA GLN A 104 29.10 -17.95 8.97
C GLN A 104 30.32 -18.79 9.43
N ASN A 105 30.13 -20.03 9.90
CA ASN A 105 31.17 -20.84 10.55
C ASN A 105 31.78 -20.20 11.82
N GLN A 106 30.97 -19.41 12.54
CA GLN A 106 31.32 -18.81 13.84
C GLN A 106 31.12 -19.78 15.01
N SER A 107 31.66 -19.43 16.18
CA SER A 107 31.69 -20.27 17.39
C SER A 107 31.26 -19.53 18.66
N THR A 108 30.86 -20.24 19.72
CA THR A 108 30.38 -19.67 20.99
C THR A 108 30.84 -20.46 22.22
N ALA A 109 30.94 -19.79 23.37
CA ALA A 109 31.30 -20.45 24.63
C ALA A 109 30.07 -21.07 25.36
N TRP A 110 28.86 -20.55 25.14
CA TRP A 110 27.64 -21.07 25.74
C TRP A 110 26.46 -21.01 24.76
N ILE A 111 25.83 -22.16 24.51
CA ILE A 111 24.50 -22.24 23.88
C ILE A 111 23.43 -22.43 24.97
N LEU A 112 22.42 -21.59 24.97
CA LEU A 112 21.21 -21.67 25.81
C LEU A 112 19.96 -21.65 24.91
N GLY A 113 18.92 -22.42 25.23
CA GLY A 113 17.77 -22.57 24.32
C GLY A 113 16.62 -23.40 24.90
N GLY A 114 15.44 -23.27 24.31
CA GLY A 114 14.22 -23.91 24.79
C GLY A 114 12.99 -23.00 24.77
N ASP A 115 11.87 -23.51 25.28
CA ASP A 115 10.59 -22.79 25.31
C ASP A 115 10.26 -22.22 26.70
N ASN A 116 9.61 -21.05 26.73
CA ASN A 116 9.11 -20.40 27.95
C ASN A 116 10.20 -20.25 29.05
N VAL A 117 11.40 -19.80 28.61
CA VAL A 117 12.57 -19.57 29.46
C VAL A 117 12.55 -18.13 29.93
N ARG A 118 12.67 -17.92 31.25
CA ARG A 118 12.60 -16.59 31.88
C ARG A 118 13.88 -16.32 32.64
N VAL A 119 14.83 -15.64 31.98
CA VAL A 119 16.13 -15.26 32.54
C VAL A 119 16.02 -13.88 33.19
N ASN A 120 16.46 -13.76 34.45
CA ASN A 120 16.53 -12.49 35.16
C ASN A 120 17.88 -12.33 35.87
N GLY A 121 18.64 -11.32 35.46
CA GLY A 121 19.91 -10.93 36.09
C GLY A 121 19.79 -9.85 37.17
N HIS A 122 18.60 -9.28 37.40
CA HIS A 122 18.32 -8.22 38.39
C HIS A 122 19.24 -6.98 38.30
N GLY A 123 19.89 -6.74 37.16
CA GLY A 123 20.87 -5.67 36.96
C GLY A 123 22.27 -5.95 37.54
N VAL A 124 22.50 -7.13 38.12
CA VAL A 124 23.78 -7.51 38.75
C VAL A 124 24.38 -8.80 38.19
N GLY A 125 23.55 -9.71 37.66
CA GLY A 125 23.93 -10.95 37.01
C GLY A 125 24.84 -10.67 35.82
N THR A 126 26.08 -11.14 35.92
CA THR A 126 27.17 -10.70 35.04
C THR A 126 27.82 -11.88 34.33
N LEU A 127 27.97 -11.78 33.01
CA LEU A 127 28.77 -12.69 32.19
C LEU A 127 30.04 -11.95 31.74
N ASP A 128 31.21 -12.32 32.26
CA ASP A 128 32.48 -11.65 31.99
C ASP A 128 33.42 -12.52 31.17
N GLY A 129 33.63 -12.14 29.91
CA GLY A 129 34.42 -12.91 28.95
C GLY A 129 35.93 -12.84 29.16
N ASN A 130 36.43 -12.03 30.12
CA ASN A 130 37.86 -11.71 30.28
C ASN A 130 38.49 -11.14 28.99
N GLY A 131 37.70 -10.39 28.22
CA GLY A 131 38.03 -9.89 26.88
C GLY A 131 39.34 -9.12 26.75
N ASP A 132 39.86 -8.48 27.80
CA ASP A 132 41.18 -7.81 27.76
C ASP A 132 42.29 -8.71 27.19
N TYR A 133 42.33 -9.99 27.58
CA TYR A 133 43.30 -10.97 27.08
C TYR A 133 43.08 -11.32 25.61
N TRP A 134 41.81 -11.34 25.17
CA TRP A 134 41.44 -11.57 23.78
C TRP A 134 41.72 -10.36 22.90
N TYR A 135 41.55 -9.14 23.42
CA TYR A 135 41.78 -7.89 22.69
C TYR A 135 43.27 -7.61 22.51
N GLU A 136 44.11 -7.95 23.50
CA GLU A 136 45.57 -7.97 23.33
C GLU A 136 45.98 -9.02 22.29
N TRP A 137 45.59 -10.29 22.49
CA TRP A 137 46.03 -11.40 21.64
C TRP A 137 45.57 -11.28 20.18
N ILE A 138 44.35 -10.78 19.92
CA ILE A 138 43.82 -10.66 18.56
C ILE A 138 44.55 -9.61 17.72
N GLN A 139 45.13 -8.59 18.36
CA GLN A 139 45.94 -7.57 17.68
C GLN A 139 47.31 -8.10 17.22
N GLU A 140 47.77 -9.23 17.78
CA GLU A 140 48.99 -9.92 17.35
C GLU A 140 48.79 -10.87 16.15
N GLN A 141 47.54 -11.07 15.69
CA GLN A 141 47.20 -12.02 14.62
C GLN A 141 47.13 -11.35 13.24
N GLU A 142 47.47 -12.10 12.18
CA GLU A 142 47.32 -11.64 10.78
C GLU A 142 45.87 -11.33 10.39
N ASN A 143 44.89 -11.90 11.11
CA ASN A 143 43.47 -11.56 11.00
C ASN A 143 42.94 -11.12 12.36
N THR A 144 42.80 -9.81 12.54
CA THR A 144 42.44 -9.17 13.80
C THR A 144 40.93 -9.10 14.07
N SER A 145 40.09 -9.72 13.24
CA SER A 145 38.62 -9.60 13.29
C SER A 145 37.95 -10.96 13.51
N ASN A 146 37.74 -11.75 12.45
CA ASN A 146 37.00 -13.02 12.46
C ASN A 146 37.97 -14.21 12.50
N TYR A 147 38.69 -14.34 13.62
CA TYR A 147 39.61 -15.46 13.85
C TYR A 147 38.81 -16.75 14.16
N PRO A 148 39.00 -17.86 13.42
CA PRO A 148 38.23 -19.09 13.62
C PRO A 148 38.34 -19.66 15.04
N GLY A 149 37.21 -20.06 15.63
CA GLY A 149 37.15 -20.63 16.98
C GLY A 149 37.13 -19.59 18.12
N ARG A 150 37.31 -18.29 17.82
CA ARG A 150 37.11 -17.19 18.79
C ARG A 150 35.63 -17.16 19.21
N PRO A 151 35.29 -17.34 20.50
CA PRO A 151 33.90 -17.60 20.88
C PRO A 151 33.07 -16.32 21.05
N HIS A 152 31.81 -16.38 20.65
CA HIS A 152 30.77 -15.46 21.12
C HIS A 152 30.42 -15.78 22.58
N ALA A 153 30.13 -14.78 23.40
CA ALA A 153 29.93 -14.98 24.85
C ALA A 153 28.69 -15.84 25.17
N LEU A 154 27.54 -15.56 24.53
CA LEU A 154 26.31 -16.34 24.63
C LEU A 154 25.59 -16.45 23.28
N THR A 155 25.13 -17.66 22.95
CA THR A 155 24.19 -17.89 21.86
C THR A 155 22.86 -18.40 22.41
N LEU A 156 21.81 -17.64 22.17
CA LEU A 156 20.42 -18.06 22.38
C LEU A 156 19.93 -18.76 21.11
N SER A 157 19.77 -20.08 21.16
CA SER A 157 19.49 -20.92 19.99
C SER A 157 18.21 -21.72 20.18
N GLY A 158 17.22 -21.53 19.30
CA GLY A 158 15.92 -22.17 19.43
C GLY A 158 15.16 -21.70 20.67
N LEU A 159 15.24 -20.40 20.99
CA LEU A 159 14.58 -19.82 22.16
C LEU A 159 13.19 -19.31 21.80
N THR A 160 12.13 -19.80 22.44
CA THR A 160 10.74 -19.45 22.11
C THR A 160 9.92 -18.99 23.30
N ASN A 161 8.97 -18.06 23.08
CA ASN A 161 8.04 -17.54 24.10
C ASN A 161 8.74 -17.09 25.40
N SER A 162 9.91 -16.46 25.26
CA SER A 162 10.91 -16.34 26.33
C SER A 162 11.24 -14.90 26.67
N VAL A 163 11.85 -14.68 27.84
CA VAL A 163 12.15 -13.35 28.36
C VAL A 163 13.56 -13.34 28.97
N VAL A 164 14.36 -12.32 28.66
CA VAL A 164 15.70 -12.09 29.21
C VAL A 164 15.77 -10.67 29.75
N LYS A 165 15.86 -10.50 31.08
CA LYS A 165 15.89 -9.17 31.72
C LYS A 165 17.11 -8.94 32.59
N GLY A 166 17.63 -7.71 32.60
CA GLY A 166 18.59 -7.24 33.62
C GLY A 166 19.92 -7.99 33.64
N VAL A 167 20.39 -8.52 32.51
CA VAL A 167 21.67 -9.26 32.40
C VAL A 167 22.77 -8.33 31.90
N ASN A 168 23.93 -8.39 32.55
CA ASN A 168 25.12 -7.64 32.19
C ASN A 168 26.12 -8.56 31.47
N PHE A 169 26.65 -8.12 30.34
CA PHE A 169 27.78 -8.74 29.64
C PHE A 169 28.97 -7.80 29.73
N LEU A 170 30.12 -8.29 30.20
CA LEU A 170 31.35 -7.51 30.32
C LEU A 170 32.46 -8.17 29.50
N ARG A 171 33.14 -7.37 28.67
CA ARG A 171 34.37 -7.77 27.96
C ARG A 171 34.20 -9.14 27.27
N SER A 172 33.20 -9.27 26.41
CA SER A 172 32.97 -10.45 25.56
C SER A 172 34.21 -10.79 24.74
N GLN A 173 34.47 -12.09 24.53
CA GLN A 173 35.65 -12.54 23.79
C GLN A 173 35.58 -12.13 22.31
N MET A 174 34.38 -12.09 21.74
CA MET A 174 34.02 -11.62 20.39
C MET A 174 32.59 -11.03 20.45
N TRP A 175 31.71 -11.36 19.51
CA TRP A 175 30.27 -11.02 19.56
C TRP A 175 29.65 -11.47 20.90
N THR A 176 28.71 -10.70 21.41
CA THR A 176 28.22 -10.86 22.78
C THR A 176 27.03 -11.81 22.85
N LEU A 177 25.99 -11.51 22.07
CA LEU A 177 24.69 -12.17 22.18
C LEU A 177 24.12 -12.52 20.80
N SER A 178 24.34 -13.75 20.34
CA SER A 178 23.74 -14.23 19.08
C SER A 178 22.40 -14.92 19.33
N ILE A 179 21.35 -14.46 18.65
CA ILE A 179 19.94 -14.88 18.82
C ILE A 179 19.51 -15.59 17.53
N ILE A 180 19.60 -16.91 17.55
CA ILE A 180 19.43 -17.77 16.37
C ILE A 180 18.21 -18.71 16.49
N TYR A 181 17.45 -18.87 15.39
CA TYR A 181 16.24 -19.72 15.34
C TYR A 181 15.22 -19.43 16.46
N SER A 182 15.15 -18.19 16.93
CA SER A 182 14.40 -17.80 18.12
C SER A 182 13.15 -16.99 17.77
N HIS A 183 12.04 -17.22 18.48
CA HIS A 183 10.73 -16.64 18.13
C HIS A 183 9.92 -16.21 19.35
N HIS A 184 9.37 -14.99 19.32
CA HIS A 184 8.66 -14.39 20.47
C HIS A 184 9.57 -14.30 21.71
N VAL A 185 10.58 -13.43 21.64
CA VAL A 185 11.55 -13.23 22.73
C VAL A 185 11.68 -11.75 23.10
N GLU A 186 11.50 -11.45 24.38
CA GLU A 186 11.66 -10.11 24.95
C GLU A 186 13.01 -9.96 25.64
N PHE A 187 13.77 -8.94 25.26
CA PHE A 187 15.00 -8.47 25.90
C PHE A 187 14.74 -7.11 26.54
N ASP A 188 14.99 -7.00 27.85
CA ASP A 188 14.72 -5.76 28.58
C ASP A 188 15.85 -5.42 29.56
N SER A 189 16.32 -4.17 29.49
CA SER A 189 17.30 -3.62 30.43
C SER A 189 18.60 -4.43 30.44
N ILE A 190 19.16 -4.63 29.26
CA ILE A 190 20.39 -5.41 29.01
C ILE A 190 21.58 -4.46 28.88
N LEU A 191 22.67 -4.75 29.59
CA LEU A 191 23.93 -4.02 29.46
C LEU A 191 24.97 -4.89 28.77
N VAL A 192 25.58 -4.37 27.71
CA VAL A 192 26.82 -4.89 27.13
C VAL A 192 27.91 -3.84 27.33
N ASN A 193 29.02 -4.20 27.96
CA ASN A 193 30.17 -3.33 28.10
C ASN A 193 31.47 -4.08 27.80
N ASN A 194 31.89 -3.99 26.54
CA ASN A 194 33.10 -4.56 25.96
C ASN A 194 34.29 -3.58 25.97
N THR A 195 34.20 -2.47 26.72
CA THR A 195 35.32 -1.53 26.87
C THR A 195 36.53 -2.25 27.46
N GLY A 196 37.64 -2.25 26.72
CA GLY A 196 38.90 -2.82 27.19
C GLY A 196 39.60 -1.92 28.21
N ASN A 197 40.28 -2.53 29.18
CA ASN A 197 41.07 -1.84 30.21
C ASN A 197 42.54 -1.64 29.79
N ARG A 198 42.93 -2.14 28.61
CA ARG A 198 44.32 -2.20 28.14
C ARG A 198 44.48 -1.77 26.67
N VAL A 199 43.65 -2.32 25.80
CA VAL A 199 43.54 -1.99 24.37
C VAL A 199 42.08 -2.06 23.93
N ASP A 200 41.74 -1.41 22.82
CA ASP A 200 40.38 -1.38 22.28
C ASP A 200 39.91 -2.77 21.80
N SER A 201 38.61 -3.03 21.97
CA SER A 201 37.98 -4.29 21.58
C SER A 201 37.71 -4.36 20.07
N SER A 202 38.04 -5.48 19.42
CA SER A 202 37.77 -5.72 17.99
C SER A 202 36.67 -6.78 17.80
N ASN A 203 35.70 -6.55 16.89
CA ASN A 203 34.67 -7.54 16.51
C ASN A 203 33.88 -8.04 17.74
N THR A 204 33.27 -7.11 18.47
CA THR A 204 32.59 -7.30 19.76
C THR A 204 31.12 -6.91 19.72
N ASP A 205 30.39 -7.39 18.71
CA ASP A 205 28.98 -7.09 18.44
C ASP A 205 28.12 -7.20 19.72
N GLY A 206 27.17 -6.28 19.91
CA GLY A 206 26.33 -6.21 21.12
C GLY A 206 25.22 -7.26 21.11
N ALA A 207 24.48 -7.37 20.01
CA ALA A 207 23.53 -8.45 19.77
C ALA A 207 23.38 -8.73 18.26
N ASP A 208 23.19 -10.00 17.90
CA ASP A 208 23.01 -10.46 16.53
C ASP A 208 21.70 -11.23 16.38
N THR A 209 20.81 -10.83 15.48
CA THR A 209 19.64 -11.66 15.16
C THR A 209 19.89 -12.43 13.87
N ILE A 210 19.62 -13.74 13.90
CA ILE A 210 19.92 -14.66 12.80
C ILE A 210 18.75 -15.65 12.68
N ARG A 211 18.01 -15.67 11.58
CA ARG A 211 16.92 -16.64 11.33
C ARG A 211 15.87 -16.67 12.46
N SER A 212 15.56 -15.50 13.02
CA SER A 212 14.76 -15.29 14.23
C SER A 212 13.66 -14.26 13.96
N SER A 213 12.52 -14.33 14.65
CA SER A 213 11.46 -13.33 14.47
C SER A 213 10.62 -13.01 15.70
N HIS A 214 9.84 -11.92 15.67
CA HIS A 214 9.05 -11.46 16.81
C HIS A 214 9.94 -11.22 18.03
N ILE A 215 11.03 -10.47 17.82
CA ILE A 215 12.03 -10.16 18.85
C ILE A 215 11.85 -8.70 19.28
N SER A 216 11.72 -8.45 20.58
CA SER A 216 11.65 -7.09 21.14
C SER A 216 12.86 -6.81 22.01
N PHE A 217 13.51 -5.67 21.77
CA PHE A 217 14.56 -5.10 22.62
C PHE A 217 14.05 -3.78 23.21
N ASN A 218 14.11 -3.66 24.53
CA ASN A 218 13.86 -2.43 25.28
C ASN A 218 15.04 -2.14 26.20
N ASN A 219 15.48 -0.88 26.30
CA ASN A 219 16.54 -0.48 27.22
C ASN A 219 17.85 -1.31 27.06
N LEU A 220 18.28 -1.51 25.81
CA LEU A 220 19.59 -2.11 25.51
C LEU A 220 20.66 -1.00 25.58
N THR A 221 21.64 -1.16 26.46
CA THR A 221 22.80 -0.27 26.56
C THR A 221 24.06 -1.00 26.09
N VAL A 222 24.80 -0.44 25.13
CA VAL A 222 26.00 -1.08 24.57
C VAL A 222 27.21 -0.13 24.56
N TYR A 223 28.32 -0.59 25.11
CA TYR A 223 29.66 -0.06 24.90
C TYR A 223 30.49 -1.13 24.20
N ASN A 224 30.96 -0.93 22.98
CA ASN A 224 31.78 -1.91 22.26
C ASN A 224 32.70 -1.28 21.20
N GLY A 225 33.31 -2.13 20.36
CA GLY A 225 34.13 -1.70 19.21
C GLY A 225 33.60 -2.13 17.85
N ASP A 226 32.49 -2.88 17.79
CA ASP A 226 31.85 -3.35 16.55
C ASP A 226 30.33 -3.09 16.55
N ASP A 227 29.50 -3.73 15.71
CA ASP A 227 28.03 -3.53 15.64
C ASP A 227 27.37 -3.52 17.03
N SER A 228 26.72 -2.43 17.46
CA SER A 228 25.97 -2.42 18.73
C SER A 228 24.74 -3.32 18.68
N ILE A 229 24.09 -3.42 17.51
CA ILE A 229 23.14 -4.48 17.17
C ILE A 229 23.11 -4.72 15.66
N SER A 230 23.10 -5.99 15.26
CA SER A 230 23.27 -6.43 13.88
C SER A 230 22.13 -7.37 13.47
N PHE A 231 21.25 -6.92 12.56
CA PHE A 231 20.17 -7.73 12.03
C PHE A 231 20.68 -8.49 10.79
N LYS A 232 20.85 -9.82 10.91
CA LYS A 232 21.46 -10.68 9.87
C LYS A 232 20.42 -11.67 9.30
N ALA A 233 20.84 -12.56 8.41
CA ALA A 233 20.00 -13.40 7.55
C ALA A 233 18.71 -13.99 8.15
N ASN A 234 17.58 -13.78 7.48
CA ASN A 234 16.20 -14.16 7.82
C ASN A 234 15.72 -13.65 9.18
N SER A 235 16.08 -12.41 9.53
CA SER A 235 15.56 -11.71 10.72
C SER A 235 14.31 -10.91 10.36
N THR A 236 13.17 -11.19 11.01
CA THR A 236 11.91 -10.50 10.70
C THR A 236 11.12 -10.07 11.93
N ASP A 237 10.27 -9.05 11.80
CA ASP A 237 9.35 -8.63 12.87
C ASP A 237 10.09 -8.28 14.17
N ILE A 238 11.08 -7.39 14.07
CA ILE A 238 11.98 -7.03 15.18
C ILE A 238 11.77 -5.58 15.58
N THR A 239 11.60 -5.34 16.88
CA THR A 239 11.42 -4.01 17.47
C THR A 239 12.55 -3.68 18.44
N LEU A 240 13.18 -2.53 18.28
CA LEU A 240 14.23 -2.00 19.16
C LEU A 240 13.80 -0.63 19.69
N THR A 241 13.76 -0.48 21.01
CA THR A 241 13.22 0.73 21.66
C THR A 241 14.09 1.22 22.82
N ASN A 242 14.07 2.54 23.05
CA ASN A 242 14.56 3.19 24.27
C ASN A 242 16.00 2.80 24.64
N SER A 243 16.89 2.71 23.65
CA SER A 243 18.21 2.06 23.76
C SER A 243 19.37 3.05 23.54
N HIS A 244 20.54 2.77 24.11
CA HIS A 244 21.67 3.70 24.13
C HIS A 244 22.97 3.01 23.69
N PHE A 245 23.57 3.49 22.62
CA PHE A 245 24.80 2.96 22.06
C PHE A 245 25.94 3.96 22.24
N HIS A 246 27.06 3.48 22.76
CA HIS A 246 28.25 4.26 23.07
C HIS A 246 29.48 3.65 22.38
N ASN A 247 30.23 4.45 21.63
CA ASN A 247 31.33 3.92 20.81
C ASN A 247 30.83 2.82 19.85
N GLY A 248 31.66 1.83 19.52
CA GLY A 248 31.27 0.76 18.60
C GLY A 248 30.93 1.25 17.20
N LEU A 249 30.34 0.37 16.39
CA LEU A 249 29.74 0.79 15.13
C LEU A 249 28.40 1.48 15.45
N GLY A 250 27.32 0.69 15.60
CA GLY A 250 25.96 1.15 15.90
C GLY A 250 24.91 0.14 15.44
N ILE A 251 23.90 0.54 14.65
CA ILE A 251 22.94 -0.41 14.04
C ILE A 251 23.38 -0.79 12.63
N ALA A 252 23.41 -2.10 12.34
CA ALA A 252 23.68 -2.63 11.02
C ALA A 252 22.64 -3.66 10.55
N ILE A 253 22.48 -3.74 9.23
CA ILE A 253 21.85 -4.85 8.52
C ILE A 253 23.00 -5.68 7.93
N GLY A 254 23.46 -6.64 8.72
CA GLY A 254 24.90 -6.94 8.83
C GLY A 254 25.37 -8.22 8.13
N SER A 255 26.41 -8.07 7.30
CA SER A 255 27.18 -9.17 6.68
C SER A 255 26.30 -10.17 5.89
N ILE A 256 25.30 -9.67 5.19
CA ILE A 256 24.27 -10.46 4.49
C ILE A 256 24.58 -10.62 2.99
N GLY A 257 24.06 -11.68 2.35
CA GLY A 257 24.43 -12.08 0.99
C GLY A 257 25.85 -12.67 0.92
N GLN A 258 26.42 -13.06 2.07
CA GLN A 258 27.79 -13.60 2.15
C GLN A 258 27.89 -15.04 1.62
N LEU A 259 26.84 -15.83 1.82
CA LEU A 259 26.75 -17.20 1.35
C LEU A 259 26.28 -17.23 -0.10
N LYS A 260 27.11 -17.81 -0.97
CA LYS A 260 26.87 -17.87 -2.41
C LYS A 260 25.64 -18.73 -2.76
N ASP A 261 24.80 -18.23 -3.66
CA ASP A 261 23.52 -18.81 -4.10
C ASP A 261 22.44 -18.99 -3.00
N GLU A 262 22.73 -18.66 -1.74
CA GLU A 262 21.74 -18.65 -0.63
C GLU A 262 20.86 -17.39 -0.69
N PHE A 263 19.59 -17.52 -0.32
CA PHE A 263 18.63 -16.42 -0.30
C PHE A 263 18.35 -15.97 1.14
N GLU A 264 18.75 -14.75 1.49
CA GLU A 264 18.68 -14.21 2.86
C GLU A 264 17.76 -12.96 2.91
N THR A 265 16.92 -12.83 3.94
CA THR A 265 16.02 -11.66 4.12
C THR A 265 16.28 -10.88 5.41
N VAL A 266 15.99 -9.58 5.43
CA VAL A 266 15.75 -8.84 6.68
C VAL A 266 14.58 -7.89 6.46
N GLU A 267 13.51 -8.01 7.23
CA GLU A 267 12.30 -7.22 6.96
C GLU A 267 11.41 -6.97 8.18
N ARG A 268 10.56 -5.92 8.11
CA ARG A 268 9.66 -5.51 9.19
C ARG A 268 10.42 -5.19 10.48
N ILE A 269 11.42 -4.31 10.33
CA ILE A 269 12.27 -3.84 11.43
C ILE A 269 11.78 -2.46 11.89
N LYS A 270 11.48 -2.30 13.18
CA LYS A 270 11.15 -1.02 13.80
C LYS A 270 12.20 -0.62 14.82
N VAL A 271 12.76 0.58 14.69
CA VAL A 271 13.68 1.18 15.66
C VAL A 271 13.10 2.52 16.13
N GLU A 272 12.99 2.72 17.44
CA GLU A 272 12.43 3.96 18.00
C GLU A 272 13.15 4.41 19.27
N ASN A 273 13.35 5.72 19.45
CA ASN A 273 13.94 6.32 20.66
C ASN A 273 15.33 5.74 20.98
N VAL A 274 16.26 5.82 20.02
CA VAL A 274 17.64 5.33 20.19
C VAL A 274 18.61 6.51 20.29
N VAL A 275 19.50 6.45 21.27
CA VAL A 275 20.56 7.43 21.51
C VAL A 275 21.90 6.86 21.07
N TYR A 276 22.69 7.67 20.38
CA TYR A 276 24.01 7.36 19.83
C TYR A 276 25.02 8.36 20.38
N ASP A 277 26.02 7.91 21.15
CA ASP A 277 27.00 8.76 21.84
C ASP A 277 28.44 8.33 21.52
N ASN A 278 29.19 9.21 20.85
CA ASN A 278 30.53 8.92 20.31
C ASN A 278 30.55 7.60 19.51
N THR A 279 29.42 7.15 18.96
CA THR A 279 29.33 5.94 18.13
C THR A 279 30.13 6.12 16.85
N LEU A 280 30.33 5.05 16.08
CA LEU A 280 31.21 5.03 14.90
C LEU A 280 30.87 6.28 14.04
N HIS A 281 29.78 6.18 13.29
CA HIS A 281 28.92 7.34 12.99
C HIS A 281 27.65 6.98 13.71
N ALA A 282 26.86 6.18 13.00
CA ALA A 282 26.46 4.90 13.53
C ALA A 282 27.31 3.66 13.06
N VAL A 283 28.53 3.72 12.38
CA VAL A 283 29.55 2.66 11.93
C VAL A 283 30.98 3.13 11.33
N ARG A 284 31.83 4.04 11.89
CA ARG A 284 32.98 4.79 11.22
C ARG A 284 34.40 4.16 11.08
N PRO A 285 35.28 4.78 10.26
CA PRO A 285 36.75 4.69 10.40
C PRO A 285 37.52 6.04 10.50
N GLU A 286 38.67 6.05 11.18
CA GLU A 286 39.59 7.19 11.34
C GLU A 286 41.04 6.80 10.98
N LEU A 287 42.01 7.69 11.27
CA LEU A 287 43.42 7.39 11.49
C LEU A 287 43.64 6.06 12.27
N TYR A 288 44.73 5.31 12.07
CA TYR A 288 46.12 5.79 12.05
C TYR A 288 47.02 5.16 10.96
N SER A 289 48.29 5.58 10.94
CA SER A 289 49.30 5.31 9.90
C SER A 289 49.91 3.89 9.92
N HIS A 290 50.27 3.30 8.77
CA HIS A 290 51.67 3.41 8.29
C HIS A 290 51.88 3.15 6.77
N LEU A 291 52.66 4.05 6.14
CA LEU A 291 53.59 3.87 5.00
C LEU A 291 53.15 3.28 3.62
N ILE A 292 53.33 4.14 2.61
CA ILE A 292 53.80 3.87 1.22
C ILE A 292 52.75 3.60 0.11
N LEU A 293 52.40 4.72 -0.56
CA LEU A 293 52.33 4.94 -2.02
C LEU A 293 51.39 4.06 -2.89
N SER A 294 50.14 4.49 -3.00
CA SER A 294 49.43 4.56 -4.30
C SER A 294 48.59 5.85 -4.38
N ARG A 295 48.16 6.25 -5.58
CA ARG A 295 47.43 7.52 -5.83
C ARG A 295 46.12 7.31 -6.61
N THR A 296 45.00 7.30 -5.91
CA THR A 296 43.67 7.72 -6.41
C THR A 296 42.79 8.11 -5.22
N PRO A 297 41.97 9.18 -5.32
CA PRO A 297 40.95 9.50 -4.33
C PRO A 297 39.63 8.81 -4.70
N ALA A 298 39.44 7.57 -4.24
CA ALA A 298 38.16 6.86 -4.30
C ALA A 298 37.50 6.83 -2.91
N ASP A 299 36.17 6.71 -2.88
CA ASP A 299 35.33 7.08 -1.75
C ASP A 299 35.60 6.28 -0.46
N ARG A 300 35.48 6.97 0.69
CA ARG A 300 35.58 6.36 2.03
C ARG A 300 34.27 6.62 2.80
N TYR A 301 33.72 5.54 3.34
CA TYR A 301 32.27 5.34 3.47
C TYR A 301 31.75 5.38 4.90
N CYS A 302 30.59 6.03 5.10
CA CYS A 302 29.97 6.19 6.42
C CYS A 302 28.41 6.13 6.41
N LYS A 303 27.76 5.39 7.33
CA LYS A 303 26.47 4.62 7.21
C LYS A 303 25.76 4.19 8.55
N VAL A 304 24.41 4.21 8.66
CA VAL A 304 23.60 3.17 9.38
C VAL A 304 23.61 1.97 8.46
N TYR A 305 24.29 0.89 8.83
CA TYR A 305 25.07 0.14 7.85
C TYR A 305 24.35 -1.07 7.27
N PHE A 306 23.79 -0.91 6.08
CA PHE A 306 23.46 -2.06 5.23
C PHE A 306 24.77 -2.57 4.61
N LYS A 307 25.18 -3.78 5.01
CA LYS A 307 26.47 -4.41 4.68
C LYS A 307 26.20 -5.67 3.87
N THR A 308 25.94 -5.50 2.57
CA THR A 308 25.74 -6.62 1.64
C THR A 308 27.04 -6.95 0.90
N TRP A 309 27.25 -8.22 0.61
CA TRP A 309 28.43 -8.67 -0.12
C TRP A 309 28.29 -8.49 -1.63
N THR A 310 29.43 -8.29 -2.31
CA THR A 310 29.52 -8.32 -3.78
C THR A 310 29.11 -9.68 -4.34
N ASP A 311 28.76 -9.74 -5.62
CA ASP A 311 28.54 -11.00 -6.34
C ASP A 311 29.85 -11.81 -6.49
N ASP A 312 31.00 -11.12 -6.44
CA ASP A 312 32.33 -11.71 -6.52
C ASP A 312 32.63 -12.62 -5.31
N GLN A 313 32.35 -13.92 -5.44
CA GLN A 313 32.66 -14.94 -4.43
C GLN A 313 34.17 -15.07 -4.21
N ASN A 314 34.68 -14.47 -3.12
CA ASN A 314 36.09 -14.49 -2.74
C ASN A 314 36.28 -15.24 -1.42
N GLY A 315 36.81 -16.47 -1.48
CA GLY A 315 37.01 -17.32 -0.31
C GLY A 315 35.71 -17.95 0.22
N TYR A 316 35.66 -18.24 1.53
CA TYR A 316 34.51 -18.85 2.22
C TYR A 316 34.34 -18.28 3.65
N PRO A 317 33.13 -18.24 4.23
CA PRO A 317 32.87 -17.68 5.56
C PRO A 317 33.70 -18.33 6.70
N PRO A 318 34.02 -17.58 7.78
CA PRO A 318 33.53 -16.23 8.09
C PRO A 318 34.23 -15.10 7.33
N ASN A 319 35.43 -15.36 6.79
CA ASN A 319 36.30 -14.32 6.26
C ASN A 319 36.07 -14.01 4.77
N GLY A 320 35.74 -15.02 3.97
CA GLY A 320 35.37 -14.87 2.56
C GLY A 320 33.86 -15.03 2.31
N GLY A 321 33.45 -14.84 1.06
CA GLY A 321 32.05 -14.91 0.65
C GLY A 321 31.76 -14.07 -0.59
N GLY A 322 30.47 -13.92 -0.90
CA GLY A 322 29.95 -13.20 -2.06
C GLY A 322 29.07 -14.07 -2.96
N GLY A 323 28.17 -13.44 -3.72
CA GLY A 323 27.20 -14.12 -4.59
C GLY A 323 25.91 -14.57 -3.89
N GLY A 324 25.60 -14.04 -2.71
CA GLY A 324 24.33 -14.31 -2.02
C GLY A 324 23.19 -13.40 -2.48
N LEU A 325 21.98 -13.94 -2.40
CA LEU A 325 20.75 -13.38 -2.95
C LEU A 325 19.80 -12.93 -1.83
N GLY A 326 18.72 -12.24 -2.20
CA GLY A 326 17.65 -11.87 -1.26
C GLY A 326 17.45 -10.36 -1.13
N TYR A 327 16.86 -9.92 -0.02
CA TYR A 327 16.51 -8.51 0.16
C TYR A 327 16.45 -8.03 1.62
N ALA A 328 16.68 -6.73 1.80
CA ALA A 328 16.36 -5.98 3.01
C ALA A 328 15.23 -4.99 2.70
N SER A 329 14.09 -5.08 3.40
CA SER A 329 12.90 -4.27 3.09
C SER A 329 12.07 -3.86 4.30
N ASN A 330 11.20 -2.87 4.13
CA ASN A 330 10.19 -2.45 5.10
C ASN A 330 10.78 -2.21 6.51
N MET A 331 11.61 -1.18 6.63
CA MET A 331 12.27 -0.80 7.88
C MET A 331 12.00 0.66 8.23
N HIS A 332 11.70 0.91 9.50
CA HIS A 332 11.39 2.24 10.02
C HIS A 332 12.26 2.56 11.23
N PHE A 333 13.09 3.58 11.12
CA PHE A 333 13.92 4.11 12.20
C PHE A 333 13.43 5.51 12.54
N SER A 334 13.07 5.76 13.80
CA SER A 334 12.44 7.02 14.21
C SER A 334 12.93 7.53 15.57
N ASN A 335 12.90 8.84 15.77
CA ASN A 335 13.27 9.50 17.03
C ASN A 335 14.70 9.13 17.47
N LEU A 336 15.66 9.39 16.59
CA LEU A 336 17.07 9.06 16.81
C LEU A 336 17.81 10.29 17.36
N THR A 337 18.58 10.14 18.42
CA THR A 337 19.36 11.23 19.04
C THR A 337 20.86 10.96 18.93
N ALA A 338 21.61 11.96 18.47
CA ALA A 338 23.00 11.84 18.06
C ALA A 338 23.93 12.76 18.86
N THR A 339 25.04 12.24 19.37
CA THR A 339 26.11 13.03 20.01
C THR A 339 27.45 12.60 19.43
N ALA A 340 28.13 13.53 18.76
CA ALA A 340 29.44 13.32 18.13
C ALA A 340 29.49 12.07 17.21
N LEU A 341 28.54 11.89 16.29
CA LEU A 341 28.63 10.84 15.27
C LEU A 341 29.84 11.12 14.37
N ARG A 342 30.81 10.21 14.29
CA ARG A 342 32.12 10.54 13.72
C ARG A 342 32.19 10.40 12.18
N GLY A 343 31.03 10.42 11.51
CA GLY A 343 30.84 10.20 10.05
C GLY A 343 29.36 10.34 9.61
N SER A 344 29.04 10.04 8.35
CA SER A 344 27.65 10.11 7.85
C SER A 344 26.69 9.13 8.53
N ALA A 345 25.49 9.62 8.82
CA ALA A 345 24.57 8.96 9.74
C ALA A 345 23.82 7.78 9.12
N VAL A 346 23.36 7.84 7.86
CA VAL A 346 22.57 6.76 7.23
C VAL A 346 23.17 6.31 5.91
N ALA A 347 23.46 5.02 5.70
CA ALA A 347 23.82 4.57 4.35
C ALA A 347 23.94 3.08 4.02
N ILE A 348 24.10 2.81 2.73
CA ILE A 348 24.09 1.48 2.15
C ILE A 348 25.44 1.17 1.52
N SER A 349 25.91 -0.07 1.68
CA SER A 349 27.18 -0.58 1.14
C SER A 349 26.96 -1.95 0.53
N GLN A 350 26.97 -2.00 -0.80
CA GLN A 350 26.84 -3.23 -1.57
C GLN A 350 28.17 -3.69 -2.16
N CYS A 351 29.25 -3.33 -1.45
CA CYS A 351 30.64 -3.61 -1.79
C CYS A 351 31.41 -4.30 -0.65
N THR A 352 30.73 -5.09 0.18
CA THR A 352 31.42 -5.89 1.21
C THR A 352 32.17 -7.04 0.53
N ARG A 353 33.47 -7.16 0.78
CA ARG A 353 34.33 -8.20 0.18
C ARG A 353 35.43 -8.64 1.15
N PHE A 354 36.07 -9.77 0.83
CA PHE A 354 37.23 -10.27 1.57
C PHE A 354 38.40 -9.28 1.53
N ILE A 355 39.02 -9.03 2.69
CA ILE A 355 40.25 -8.24 2.82
C ILE A 355 41.39 -9.01 2.16
N GLY A 356 41.98 -8.44 1.11
CA GLY A 356 43.01 -9.10 0.28
C GLY A 356 42.50 -9.70 -1.03
N ALA A 357 41.21 -9.56 -1.36
CA ALA A 357 40.70 -9.91 -2.68
C ALA A 357 41.41 -9.11 -3.79
N PRO A 358 41.87 -9.75 -4.90
CA PRO A 358 42.67 -9.09 -5.93
C PRO A 358 41.85 -8.10 -6.78
N GLY A 359 42.48 -6.97 -7.13
CA GLY A 359 41.89 -5.92 -7.98
C GLY A 359 40.95 -4.97 -7.24
N ASP A 360 40.48 -3.95 -7.96
CA ASP A 360 39.40 -3.07 -7.50
C ASP A 360 38.06 -3.82 -7.62
N GLY A 361 37.33 -3.94 -6.50
CA GLY A 361 36.13 -4.77 -6.41
C GLY A 361 34.95 -4.14 -7.13
N ASN A 362 34.11 -4.96 -7.77
CA ASN A 362 32.94 -4.46 -8.48
C ASN A 362 31.80 -4.15 -7.50
N CYS A 363 31.85 -2.95 -6.89
CA CYS A 363 30.84 -2.47 -5.97
C CYS A 363 29.40 -2.41 -6.53
N THR A 364 29.20 -2.60 -7.84
CA THR A 364 27.91 -2.46 -8.50
C THR A 364 27.27 -3.79 -8.94
N ASN A 365 27.83 -4.95 -8.56
CA ASN A 365 27.32 -6.28 -8.94
C ASN A 365 26.45 -7.00 -7.90
N SER A 366 26.38 -6.57 -6.63
CA SER A 366 25.62 -7.30 -5.59
C SER A 366 24.16 -7.52 -6.04
N GLN A 367 23.73 -8.78 -6.10
CA GLN A 367 22.35 -9.14 -6.48
C GLN A 367 21.35 -8.98 -5.32
N PHE A 368 21.86 -8.79 -4.10
CA PHE A 368 21.05 -8.51 -2.92
C PHE A 368 20.34 -7.16 -3.06
N GLN A 369 19.04 -7.08 -2.77
CA GLN A 369 18.24 -5.87 -2.99
C GLN A 369 17.96 -5.11 -1.67
N ILE A 370 17.88 -3.78 -1.72
CA ILE A 370 17.53 -2.96 -0.54
C ILE A 370 16.45 -1.96 -0.91
N ARG A 371 15.34 -1.93 -0.17
CA ARG A 371 14.21 -1.04 -0.45
C ARG A 371 13.38 -0.68 0.77
N ASP A 372 12.45 0.27 0.60
CA ASP A 372 11.38 0.54 1.58
C ASP A 372 11.93 0.82 2.99
N ILE A 373 13.06 1.52 3.05
CA ILE A 373 13.74 1.94 4.29
C ILE A 373 13.38 3.40 4.57
N THR A 374 13.00 3.73 5.80
CA THR A 374 12.74 5.11 6.22
C THR A 374 13.48 5.42 7.51
N VAL A 375 14.27 6.50 7.53
CA VAL A 375 14.83 7.10 8.73
C VAL A 375 14.18 8.46 8.92
N ALA A 376 13.55 8.67 10.08
CA ALA A 376 12.75 9.84 10.40
C ALA A 376 13.18 10.49 11.73
N ASN A 377 13.14 11.82 11.84
CA ASN A 377 13.38 12.55 13.08
C ASN A 377 14.70 12.15 13.78
N LEU A 378 15.82 12.32 13.07
CA LEU A 378 17.18 12.05 13.54
C LEU A 378 17.88 13.39 13.83
N ARG A 379 18.26 13.66 15.08
CA ARG A 379 18.80 14.97 15.48
C ARG A 379 20.04 14.90 16.35
N GLY A 380 20.89 15.92 16.28
CA GLY A 380 21.99 16.13 17.21
C GLY A 380 23.32 16.46 16.53
N THR A 381 24.45 15.99 17.08
CA THR A 381 25.79 16.40 16.62
C THR A 381 26.59 15.32 15.90
N THR A 382 27.40 15.76 14.95
CA THR A 382 28.26 14.94 14.07
C THR A 382 29.65 15.57 13.92
N GLU A 383 30.62 14.80 13.45
CA GLU A 383 31.94 15.27 12.99
C GLU A 383 32.04 15.27 11.44
N SER A 384 30.94 14.98 10.75
CA SER A 384 30.89 14.83 9.30
C SER A 384 29.93 15.80 8.64
N GLU A 385 30.37 16.43 7.55
CA GLU A 385 29.51 17.23 6.66
C GLU A 385 28.43 16.38 5.96
N ARG A 386 28.59 15.05 5.95
CA ARG A 386 27.67 14.10 5.32
C ARG A 386 26.52 13.68 6.24
N VAL A 387 25.31 13.72 5.70
CA VAL A 387 24.13 13.06 6.28
C VAL A 387 24.05 11.60 5.80
N ALA A 388 24.35 11.35 4.52
CA ALA A 388 24.24 10.02 3.91
C ALA A 388 25.33 9.69 2.87
N SER A 389 25.53 8.38 2.64
CA SER A 389 26.57 7.82 1.76
C SER A 389 26.13 6.52 1.04
N LEU A 390 25.01 6.60 0.32
CA LEU A 390 24.24 5.48 -0.24
C LEU A 390 24.92 4.86 -1.47
N GLN A 391 25.82 3.89 -1.26
CA GLN A 391 26.41 3.09 -2.32
C GLN A 391 25.58 1.82 -2.55
N CYS A 392 24.76 1.86 -3.59
CA CYS A 392 23.93 0.75 -4.02
C CYS A 392 24.51 0.03 -5.24
N SER A 393 24.05 -1.20 -5.46
CA SER A 393 24.35 -2.02 -6.62
C SER A 393 23.74 -1.41 -7.89
N ALA A 394 24.37 -1.58 -9.06
CA ALA A 394 23.76 -1.19 -10.33
C ALA A 394 22.84 -2.29 -10.88
N VAL A 395 23.10 -3.56 -10.54
CA VAL A 395 22.22 -4.68 -10.92
C VAL A 395 21.03 -4.84 -9.95
N ALA A 396 21.16 -4.37 -8.71
CA ALA A 396 20.07 -4.26 -7.74
C ALA A 396 20.00 -2.85 -7.11
N PRO A 397 19.58 -1.81 -7.86
CA PRO A 397 19.48 -0.44 -7.36
C PRO A 397 18.57 -0.31 -6.13
N CYS A 398 18.97 0.49 -5.15
CA CYS A 398 18.13 0.69 -3.98
C CYS A 398 16.91 1.56 -4.30
N THR A 399 15.75 1.22 -3.75
CA THR A 399 14.48 1.92 -4.05
C THR A 399 13.78 2.45 -2.80
N ASN A 400 13.02 3.55 -2.94
CA ASN A 400 12.10 4.04 -1.90
C ASN A 400 12.76 4.39 -0.54
N LEU A 401 14.03 4.79 -0.55
CA LEU A 401 14.78 5.17 0.64
C LEU A 401 14.35 6.57 1.11
N GLY A 402 13.84 6.69 2.33
CA GLY A 402 13.45 7.95 2.95
C GLY A 402 14.41 8.41 4.04
N LEU A 403 14.86 9.67 3.96
CA LEU A 403 15.52 10.40 5.05
C LEU A 403 14.67 11.65 5.32
N ILE A 404 14.01 11.70 6.48
CA ILE A 404 12.97 12.67 6.81
C ILE A 404 13.31 13.33 8.14
N ASP A 405 13.17 14.65 8.25
CA ASP A 405 13.46 15.42 9.48
C ASP A 405 14.83 15.07 10.10
N VAL A 406 15.87 15.03 9.28
CA VAL A 406 17.25 14.80 9.71
C VAL A 406 17.95 16.15 9.95
N ASP A 407 18.32 16.41 11.19
CA ASP A 407 18.83 17.70 11.67
C ASP A 407 20.14 17.50 12.45
N LEU A 408 21.24 17.40 11.72
CA LEU A 408 22.58 17.11 12.26
C LEU A 408 23.51 18.31 12.11
N GLU A 409 24.24 18.63 13.18
CA GLU A 409 25.16 19.78 13.23
C GLU A 409 26.59 19.36 13.62
N LEU A 410 27.56 19.94 12.93
CA LEU A 410 28.97 19.89 13.31
C LEU A 410 29.19 20.61 14.65
N GLY A 411 30.23 20.24 15.39
CA GLY A 411 30.57 20.84 16.69
C GLY A 411 30.87 22.35 16.71
N ASN A 412 30.76 23.03 15.57
CA ASN A 412 30.84 24.49 15.41
C ASN A 412 29.47 25.16 15.10
N GLY A 413 28.36 24.41 15.06
CA GLY A 413 27.02 24.89 14.70
C GLY A 413 26.73 24.97 13.18
N THR A 414 27.56 24.34 12.34
CA THR A 414 27.30 24.22 10.89
C THR A 414 26.48 22.96 10.62
N LYS A 415 25.39 23.04 9.86
CA LYS A 415 24.60 21.85 9.49
C LYS A 415 25.39 20.89 8.59
N ALA A 416 25.18 19.60 8.78
CA ALA A 416 25.59 18.56 7.83
C ALA A 416 24.53 18.47 6.73
N GLU A 417 24.97 18.59 5.46
CA GLU A 417 24.08 18.73 4.31
C GLU A 417 24.53 17.88 3.08
N GLU A 418 25.65 17.15 3.16
CA GLU A 418 26.16 16.36 2.03
C GLU A 418 25.48 14.97 1.96
N TYR A 419 24.90 14.65 0.80
CA TYR A 419 24.30 13.34 0.48
C TYR A 419 25.06 12.72 -0.71
N LEU A 420 25.95 11.75 -0.45
CA LEU A 420 26.56 10.95 -1.51
C LEU A 420 25.67 9.77 -1.84
N CYS A 421 25.28 9.60 -3.11
CA CYS A 421 24.46 8.47 -3.55
C CYS A 421 24.92 7.93 -4.90
N GLY A 422 24.87 6.61 -5.07
CA GLY A 422 25.10 5.91 -6.33
C GLY A 422 24.12 4.74 -6.45
N ASN A 423 23.43 4.65 -7.59
CA ASN A 423 22.37 3.68 -7.86
C ASN A 423 21.19 3.69 -6.87
N VAL A 424 20.89 4.85 -6.27
CA VAL A 424 19.61 5.08 -5.55
C VAL A 424 18.54 5.48 -6.57
N LYS A 425 17.31 4.99 -6.39
CA LYS A 425 16.16 5.32 -7.25
C LYS A 425 14.97 5.74 -6.40
N ARG A 426 14.38 6.90 -6.74
CA ARG A 426 13.24 7.51 -6.02
C ARG A 426 13.52 7.66 -4.50
N PRO A 427 14.52 8.47 -4.10
CA PRO A 427 14.70 8.86 -2.70
C PRO A 427 13.52 9.72 -2.22
N ARG A 428 13.27 9.75 -0.90
CA ARG A 428 12.27 10.61 -0.25
C ARG A 428 12.96 11.50 0.79
N GLY A 429 12.64 12.80 0.79
CA GLY A 429 13.11 13.77 1.79
C GLY A 429 14.53 14.34 1.59
N PHE A 430 15.27 13.90 0.58
CA PHE A 430 16.57 14.47 0.20
C PHE A 430 16.80 14.37 -1.32
N GLU A 431 17.61 15.29 -1.85
CA GLU A 431 18.13 15.25 -3.22
C GLU A 431 19.65 15.01 -3.20
N TYR A 432 20.21 14.52 -4.29
CA TYR A 432 21.65 14.34 -4.47
C TYR A 432 22.06 14.69 -5.92
N SER A 433 23.29 15.15 -6.11
CA SER A 433 23.80 15.46 -7.46
C SER A 433 24.39 14.22 -8.13
N ASP A 434 23.63 13.57 -9.01
CA ASP A 434 24.21 12.68 -10.03
C ASP A 434 25.14 13.52 -10.94
N SER A 435 26.35 13.05 -11.20
CA SER A 435 27.48 13.92 -11.59
C SER A 435 27.55 14.26 -13.09
N SER A 436 26.43 14.67 -13.70
CA SER A 436 26.46 15.29 -15.05
C SER A 436 25.33 16.30 -15.36
N MET A 437 25.77 17.49 -15.80
CA MET A 437 25.05 18.56 -16.53
C MET A 437 24.06 19.52 -15.82
N ILE A 438 24.49 20.79 -15.83
CA ILE A 438 23.73 22.05 -15.96
C ILE A 438 22.84 22.48 -14.78
N ARG A 439 23.16 23.66 -14.24
CA ARG A 439 22.37 24.37 -13.23
C ARG A 439 21.06 24.91 -13.81
N LEU A 440 19.95 24.74 -13.08
CA LEU A 440 18.80 25.64 -13.15
C LEU A 440 18.58 26.31 -11.77
N SER A 441 17.82 27.41 -11.74
CA SER A 441 17.83 28.35 -10.62
C SER A 441 17.13 27.84 -9.36
N ILE A 442 17.68 28.21 -8.20
CA ILE A 442 17.09 28.00 -6.87
C ILE A 442 15.68 28.60 -6.81
N LEU A 443 14.68 27.78 -6.46
CA LEU A 443 13.48 28.27 -5.79
C LEU A 443 13.67 28.09 -4.28
N THR A 444 13.61 29.19 -3.55
CA THR A 444 13.52 29.16 -2.08
C THR A 444 12.11 28.75 -1.66
N LEU A 445 11.88 27.45 -1.47
CA LEU A 445 10.72 26.98 -0.71
C LEU A 445 10.95 27.28 0.77
N ALA A 446 9.97 27.94 1.40
CA ALA A 446 10.08 28.41 2.77
C ALA A 446 10.01 27.26 3.78
N THR A 447 10.57 27.48 4.97
CA THR A 447 10.47 26.58 6.13
C THR A 447 9.03 26.52 6.64
N GLY A 448 8.25 25.62 6.07
CA GLY A 448 7.03 25.07 6.68
C GLY A 448 7.30 23.67 7.20
N ALA A 449 6.55 23.23 8.22
CA ALA A 449 6.43 21.80 8.48
C ALA A 449 5.88 21.11 7.22
N LEU A 450 6.31 19.87 6.94
CA LEU A 450 5.70 19.07 5.88
C LEU A 450 4.22 18.92 6.19
N ALA A 451 3.37 19.61 5.41
CA ALA A 451 1.94 19.54 5.58
C ALA A 451 1.49 18.10 5.33
N SER A 452 0.81 17.51 6.30
CA SER A 452 0.01 16.32 6.07
C SER A 452 -1.35 16.72 5.50
N CYS A 453 -1.84 15.94 4.55
CA CYS A 453 -3.00 16.31 3.75
C CYS A 453 -4.31 15.77 4.33
N TRP A 454 -4.32 14.47 4.64
CA TRP A 454 -5.27 13.87 5.56
C TRP A 454 -4.49 13.15 6.65
N ARG A 455 -4.57 13.66 7.88
CA ARG A 455 -3.95 13.10 9.10
C ARG A 455 -2.44 12.91 9.02
N ASN A 456 -1.98 11.74 8.58
CA ASN A 456 -0.57 11.36 8.46
C ASN A 456 -0.12 11.15 6.99
N SER A 457 -1.04 11.21 6.02
CA SER A 457 -0.69 11.10 4.60
C SER A 457 0.01 12.35 4.11
N SER A 458 1.06 12.15 3.31
CA SER A 458 1.91 13.17 2.73
C SER A 458 1.19 13.95 1.63
N CYS A 459 1.44 15.25 1.51
CA CYS A 459 0.88 16.09 0.44
C CYS A 459 1.61 15.92 -0.91
N THR A 460 1.64 14.70 -1.46
CA THR A 460 2.22 14.39 -2.79
C THR A 460 1.30 14.70 -3.96
N GLY A 461 -0.01 14.83 -3.72
CA GLY A 461 -1.01 15.13 -4.74
C GLY A 461 -0.93 16.56 -5.28
N PRO A 462 -1.61 16.86 -6.40
CA PRO A 462 -1.57 18.16 -7.03
C PRO A 462 -2.17 19.27 -6.14
N SER A 463 -1.51 20.42 -6.11
CA SER A 463 -1.95 21.63 -5.40
C SER A 463 -2.80 22.58 -6.26
N SER A 464 -2.83 22.36 -7.58
CA SER A 464 -3.57 23.18 -8.54
C SER A 464 -4.05 22.36 -9.74
N PRO A 465 -5.21 22.68 -10.33
CA PRO A 465 -5.70 21.99 -11.51
C PRO A 465 -4.81 22.30 -12.72
N SER A 466 -4.57 21.30 -13.57
CA SER A 466 -3.79 21.52 -14.81
C SER A 466 -4.49 22.48 -15.77
N PHE A 467 -5.83 22.54 -15.73
CA PHE A 467 -6.67 23.31 -16.64
C PHE A 467 -7.70 24.13 -15.85
N PRO A 468 -7.35 25.28 -15.25
CA PRO A 468 -8.35 26.18 -14.68
C PRO A 468 -9.18 26.84 -15.79
N GLY A 469 -10.50 26.93 -15.61
CA GLY A 469 -11.41 27.49 -16.62
C GLY A 469 -12.90 27.45 -16.27
N PRO A 470 -13.79 27.87 -17.20
CA PRO A 470 -15.23 27.98 -16.92
C PRO A 470 -15.90 26.64 -16.61
N TRP A 471 -15.31 25.53 -17.07
CA TRP A 471 -15.74 24.16 -16.78
C TRP A 471 -15.61 23.78 -15.30
N ASP A 472 -14.76 24.45 -14.52
CA ASP A 472 -14.58 24.19 -13.08
C ASP A 472 -15.88 24.36 -12.27
N SER A 473 -16.85 25.10 -12.82
CA SER A 473 -18.22 25.22 -12.31
C SER A 473 -19.03 23.92 -12.28
N ASN A 474 -18.57 22.88 -12.99
CA ASN A 474 -19.20 21.55 -13.01
C ASN A 474 -18.50 20.57 -12.04
N ASN A 475 -17.35 20.94 -11.47
CA ASN A 475 -16.59 20.05 -10.59
C ASN A 475 -17.24 19.98 -9.21
N TYR A 476 -17.72 18.78 -8.83
CA TYR A 476 -18.37 18.50 -7.55
C TYR A 476 -17.39 18.39 -6.37
N ALA A 477 -16.08 18.28 -6.62
CA ALA A 477 -15.05 18.16 -5.61
C ALA A 477 -15.09 19.33 -4.60
N PRO A 478 -15.24 19.09 -3.29
CA PRO A 478 -15.31 20.18 -2.30
C PRO A 478 -14.05 21.06 -2.26
N ASP A 479 -14.24 22.37 -2.14
CA ASP A 479 -13.20 23.40 -2.06
C ASP A 479 -12.35 23.32 -0.77
N SER A 480 -12.78 22.51 0.20
CA SER A 480 -12.19 22.33 1.52
C SER A 480 -12.25 20.85 1.90
N ARG A 481 -11.26 20.36 2.66
CA ARG A 481 -11.30 19.02 3.26
C ARG A 481 -12.32 18.91 4.40
N PHE A 482 -12.72 20.03 4.99
CA PHE A 482 -13.84 20.09 5.94
C PHE A 482 -15.09 20.64 5.25
N ILE A 483 -16.18 19.87 5.27
CA ILE A 483 -17.47 20.22 4.66
C ILE A 483 -18.61 20.10 5.69
N GLN A 484 -19.64 20.94 5.53
CA GLN A 484 -20.86 20.93 6.35
C GLN A 484 -22.06 20.49 5.48
N PRO A 485 -23.17 20.01 6.08
CA PRO A 485 -24.45 19.89 5.38
C PRO A 485 -24.91 21.22 4.78
N LYS A 486 -25.77 21.18 3.77
CA LYS A 486 -26.36 22.37 3.12
C LYS A 486 -27.82 22.62 3.54
N SER A 487 -28.55 21.58 3.93
CA SER A 487 -29.95 21.70 4.34
C SER A 487 -30.37 20.61 5.32
N ILE A 488 -31.50 20.84 5.98
CA ILE A 488 -32.18 19.91 6.89
C ILE A 488 -33.46 19.44 6.24
N LEU A 489 -33.70 18.13 6.26
CA LEU A 489 -34.89 17.46 5.77
C LEU A 489 -35.63 16.73 6.92
N SER A 490 -36.95 16.64 6.76
CA SER A 490 -37.87 15.87 7.59
C SER A 490 -37.64 14.38 7.41
N LEU A 491 -37.37 13.64 8.50
CA LEU A 491 -37.11 12.19 8.41
C LEU A 491 -38.28 11.36 7.84
N PRO A 492 -39.56 11.60 8.18
CA PRO A 492 -40.69 10.80 7.64
C PRO A 492 -40.87 10.78 6.13
N ASN A 493 -40.36 11.77 5.39
CA ASN A 493 -40.69 11.97 3.97
C ASN A 493 -39.61 12.69 3.14
N GLY A 494 -38.51 13.14 3.74
CA GLY A 494 -37.44 13.88 3.07
C GLY A 494 -37.83 15.28 2.57
N GLU A 495 -38.92 15.86 3.10
CA GLU A 495 -39.29 17.25 2.77
C GLU A 495 -38.30 18.24 3.39
N TYR A 496 -37.97 19.32 2.67
CA TYR A 496 -37.05 20.35 3.12
C TYR A 496 -37.64 21.16 4.28
N ILE A 497 -36.84 21.37 5.34
CA ILE A 497 -37.17 22.18 6.52
C ILE A 497 -36.47 23.55 6.42
N SER A 498 -35.14 23.56 6.29
CA SER A 498 -34.32 24.78 6.25
C SER A 498 -32.97 24.54 5.59
N ASP A 499 -32.27 25.62 5.25
CA ASP A 499 -30.84 25.59 4.96
C ASP A 499 -30.03 25.22 6.23
N TYR A 500 -28.78 24.81 6.03
CA TYR A 500 -27.79 24.57 7.08
C TYR A 500 -26.41 25.09 6.66
N PRO A 501 -25.64 25.76 7.55
CA PRO A 501 -26.10 26.35 8.80
C PRO A 501 -27.09 27.50 8.55
N GLY A 502 -28.16 27.56 9.34
CA GLY A 502 -29.22 28.60 9.24
C GLY A 502 -29.33 29.47 10.49
N ASP A 503 -30.26 30.42 10.48
CA ASP A 503 -30.47 31.41 11.56
C ASP A 503 -30.87 30.79 12.93
N SER A 504 -31.34 29.54 12.93
CA SER A 504 -31.79 28.81 14.13
C SER A 504 -30.98 27.53 14.33
N THR A 505 -30.43 27.35 15.53
CA THR A 505 -29.79 26.09 15.96
C THR A 505 -30.82 24.95 15.96
N PRO A 506 -30.64 23.86 15.19
CA PRO A 506 -31.54 22.72 15.23
C PRO A 506 -31.51 22.04 16.60
N SER A 507 -32.65 21.55 17.08
CA SER A 507 -32.75 20.75 18.31
C SER A 507 -33.45 19.44 18.01
N LEU A 508 -32.99 18.38 18.66
CA LEU A 508 -33.64 17.08 18.74
C LEU A 508 -34.21 16.88 20.15
N THR A 509 -35.32 16.17 20.24
CA THR A 509 -35.88 15.63 21.48
C THR A 509 -35.85 14.09 21.46
N THR A 510 -36.22 13.44 22.56
CA THR A 510 -36.48 11.99 22.57
C THR A 510 -37.80 11.61 21.88
N SER A 511 -38.76 12.53 21.77
CA SER A 511 -40.01 12.31 21.04
C SER A 511 -39.88 12.49 19.51
N ASP A 512 -38.83 13.19 19.05
CA ASP A 512 -38.53 13.38 17.63
C ASP A 512 -38.09 12.09 16.95
N LEU A 513 -38.65 11.82 15.76
CA LEU A 513 -38.19 10.73 14.91
C LEU A 513 -36.72 10.92 14.47
N GLY A 514 -36.31 12.16 14.24
CA GLY A 514 -34.94 12.55 13.88
C GLY A 514 -34.91 13.65 12.82
N LEU A 515 -33.73 14.25 12.61
CA LEU A 515 -33.47 15.24 11.57
C LEU A 515 -32.44 14.69 10.58
N VAL A 516 -32.69 14.91 9.29
CA VAL A 516 -31.80 14.48 8.20
C VAL A 516 -31.03 15.68 7.69
N PHE A 517 -29.71 15.57 7.60
CA PHE A 517 -28.82 16.60 7.10
C PHE A 517 -28.31 16.18 5.72
N ASP A 518 -28.66 16.95 4.69
CA ASP A 518 -28.25 16.71 3.29
C ASP A 518 -27.01 17.56 2.95
N PHE A 519 -25.92 16.92 2.53
CA PHE A 519 -24.72 17.60 2.04
C PHE A 519 -24.89 18.14 0.59
N GLY A 520 -25.97 17.76 -0.09
CA GLY A 520 -26.32 18.15 -1.46
C GLY A 520 -25.26 17.71 -2.49
N LEU A 521 -24.52 16.65 -2.16
CA LEU A 521 -23.57 15.88 -2.96
C LEU A 521 -23.08 14.71 -2.10
N GLU A 522 -22.55 13.67 -2.76
CA GLU A 522 -21.92 12.52 -2.11
C GLU A 522 -20.63 12.91 -1.36
N VAL A 523 -20.48 12.48 -0.10
CA VAL A 523 -19.34 12.75 0.77
C VAL A 523 -18.86 11.47 1.49
N GLY A 524 -17.77 11.56 2.26
CA GLY A 524 -17.28 10.43 3.06
C GLY A 524 -16.03 10.75 3.89
N GLY A 525 -15.95 10.21 5.11
CA GLY A 525 -14.86 10.45 6.04
C GLY A 525 -15.27 10.46 7.52
N ILE A 526 -14.71 11.41 8.28
CA ILE A 526 -14.80 11.47 9.76
C ILE A 526 -15.65 12.67 10.18
N LEU A 527 -16.78 12.37 10.82
CA LEU A 527 -17.76 13.36 11.26
C LEU A 527 -17.42 13.88 12.66
N SER A 528 -17.60 15.18 12.89
CA SER A 528 -17.65 15.81 14.20
C SER A 528 -18.90 16.66 14.37
N ILE A 529 -19.47 16.66 15.58
CA ILE A 529 -20.71 17.35 15.93
C ILE A 529 -20.48 18.15 17.22
N GLU A 530 -20.65 19.47 17.16
CA GLU A 530 -20.72 20.32 18.36
C GLU A 530 -22.17 20.42 18.84
N TYR A 531 -22.41 20.30 20.14
CA TYR A 531 -23.76 20.21 20.69
C TYR A 531 -23.93 20.91 22.05
N THR A 532 -25.18 21.10 22.46
CA THR A 532 -25.58 21.29 23.87
C THR A 532 -26.61 20.22 24.25
N ALA A 533 -26.31 19.41 25.26
CA ALA A 533 -27.19 18.37 25.80
C ALA A 533 -27.87 18.84 27.10
N SER A 534 -29.19 18.68 27.22
CA SER A 534 -29.94 19.17 28.40
C SER A 534 -29.80 18.31 29.66
N LYS A 535 -29.42 17.03 29.50
CA LYS A 535 -29.20 16.05 30.57
C LYS A 535 -28.04 15.12 30.18
N PRO A 536 -27.30 14.55 31.16
CA PRO A 536 -26.26 13.55 30.88
C PRO A 536 -26.88 12.23 30.45
N ASN A 537 -26.06 11.32 29.92
CA ASN A 537 -26.49 10.01 29.39
C ASN A 537 -27.60 10.20 28.32
N LEU A 538 -27.28 11.02 27.33
CA LEU A 538 -28.04 11.18 26.10
C LEU A 538 -27.36 10.35 25.01
N THR A 539 -28.03 9.31 24.51
CA THR A 539 -27.48 8.43 23.46
C THR A 539 -27.92 8.95 22.09
N LEU A 540 -26.98 9.58 21.38
CA LEU A 540 -27.14 10.06 20.01
C LEU A 540 -26.95 8.91 19.03
N GLY A 541 -27.92 8.73 18.13
CA GLY A 541 -27.82 7.84 16.98
C GLY A 541 -27.47 8.60 15.71
N LEU A 542 -26.51 8.06 14.94
CA LEU A 542 -26.07 8.56 13.64
C LEU A 542 -26.28 7.48 12.57
N ALA A 543 -27.08 7.75 11.55
CA ALA A 543 -27.34 6.85 10.44
C ALA A 543 -27.04 7.52 9.08
N PHE A 544 -26.50 6.77 8.12
CA PHE A 544 -25.87 7.32 6.91
C PHE A 544 -26.34 6.62 5.62
N THR A 545 -26.83 7.39 4.64
CA THR A 545 -27.28 6.84 3.33
C THR A 545 -26.79 7.65 2.13
N GLU A 546 -26.56 6.97 1.00
CA GLU A 546 -26.30 7.61 -0.29
C GLU A 546 -27.60 8.12 -0.95
N ALA A 547 -28.68 7.31 -0.85
CA ALA A 547 -29.95 7.56 -1.53
C ALA A 547 -31.03 8.10 -0.58
N LYS A 548 -31.91 8.94 -1.13
CA LYS A 548 -32.98 9.61 -0.36
C LYS A 548 -34.09 8.66 0.08
N ASP A 549 -34.35 7.60 -0.68
CA ASP A 549 -35.37 6.58 -0.37
C ASP A 549 -35.13 5.86 0.98
N TYR A 550 -33.90 5.92 1.50
CA TYR A 550 -33.44 5.10 2.62
C TYR A 550 -33.11 5.88 3.89
N ILE A 551 -33.34 7.21 3.90
CA ILE A 551 -33.18 8.04 5.10
C ILE A 551 -33.99 7.44 6.27
N GLY A 552 -33.34 7.25 7.41
CA GLY A 552 -33.84 6.40 8.47
C GLY A 552 -32.97 6.44 9.72
N ARG A 553 -33.45 5.83 10.81
CA ARG A 553 -32.63 5.54 12.01
C ARG A 553 -31.62 4.40 11.80
N GLU A 554 -31.50 3.88 10.58
CA GLU A 554 -30.62 2.78 10.16
C GLU A 554 -29.77 3.25 8.98
N SER A 555 -28.47 2.92 8.97
CA SER A 555 -27.60 3.25 7.84
C SER A 555 -27.85 2.33 6.64
N ASP A 556 -27.49 2.81 5.45
CA ASP A 556 -27.38 1.96 4.26
C ASP A 556 -26.46 0.76 4.53
N ASN A 557 -26.75 -0.37 3.91
CA ASN A 557 -25.97 -1.58 4.09
C ASN A 557 -24.60 -1.43 3.39
N SER A 558 -23.50 -1.61 4.14
CA SER A 558 -22.13 -1.66 3.59
C SER A 558 -21.44 -2.99 3.84
N ASN A 559 -22.15 -3.96 4.46
CA ASN A 559 -21.55 -5.14 5.06
C ASN A 559 -21.62 -6.41 4.19
N GLY A 560 -22.42 -6.46 3.12
CA GLY A 560 -22.49 -7.60 2.20
C GLY A 560 -22.96 -8.93 2.82
N GLY A 561 -23.30 -8.92 4.11
CA GLY A 561 -23.53 -10.07 4.98
C GLY A 561 -25.00 -10.25 5.35
N THR A 562 -25.24 -10.88 6.50
CA THR A 562 -26.59 -11.16 7.03
C THR A 562 -27.07 -10.10 8.03
N GLY A 563 -26.28 -9.07 8.31
CA GLY A 563 -26.61 -8.03 9.28
C GLY A 563 -27.09 -6.74 8.62
N ALA A 564 -27.68 -5.85 9.43
CA ALA A 564 -27.80 -4.43 9.09
C ALA A 564 -26.55 -3.67 9.54
N ASP A 565 -26.32 -2.49 8.98
CA ASP A 565 -25.25 -1.60 9.42
C ASP A 565 -25.60 -0.85 10.72
N GLY A 566 -26.89 -0.73 11.08
CA GLY A 566 -27.34 -0.02 12.28
C GLY A 566 -27.17 1.50 12.18
N ALA A 567 -27.50 2.19 13.27
CA ALA A 567 -26.90 3.48 13.59
C ALA A 567 -25.59 3.29 14.35
N LEU A 568 -24.67 4.24 14.19
CA LEU A 568 -23.60 4.43 15.17
C LEU A 568 -24.20 5.14 16.39
N LEU A 569 -24.16 4.50 17.55
CA LEU A 569 -24.64 5.06 18.81
C LEU A 569 -23.48 5.68 19.61
N ALA A 570 -23.72 6.85 20.22
CA ALA A 570 -22.75 7.57 21.03
C ALA A 570 -23.40 8.22 22.25
N THR A 571 -22.94 7.87 23.45
CA THR A 571 -23.39 8.52 24.71
C THR A 571 -22.70 9.87 24.88
N LEU A 572 -23.48 10.91 25.14
CA LEU A 572 -23.04 12.29 25.28
C LEU A 572 -22.97 12.74 26.75
N SER A 573 -22.07 13.68 27.03
CA SER A 573 -22.01 14.43 28.30
C SER A 573 -23.08 15.52 28.35
N ASP A 574 -23.42 15.99 29.55
CA ASP A 574 -24.29 17.15 29.74
C ASP A 574 -23.62 18.48 29.36
N GLY A 575 -24.44 19.47 29.01
CA GLY A 575 -23.98 20.80 28.62
C GLY A 575 -23.33 20.82 27.24
N ASP A 576 -22.35 21.71 27.06
CA ASP A 576 -21.66 21.91 25.80
C ASP A 576 -20.59 20.85 25.54
N GLY A 577 -20.61 20.23 24.36
CA GLY A 577 -19.68 19.15 24.01
C GLY A 577 -19.35 19.05 22.52
N LEU A 578 -18.34 18.22 22.23
CA LEU A 578 -17.91 17.84 20.90
C LEU A 578 -17.91 16.31 20.81
N TYR A 579 -18.64 15.75 19.86
CA TYR A 579 -18.54 14.35 19.45
C TYR A 579 -17.68 14.26 18.19
N THR A 580 -16.80 13.27 18.10
CA THR A 580 -16.06 12.92 16.88
C THR A 580 -16.16 11.42 16.64
N MET A 581 -16.48 11.04 15.40
CA MET A 581 -16.63 9.66 14.98
C MET A 581 -15.29 8.89 15.02
N PRO A 582 -15.21 7.71 15.67
CA PRO A 582 -13.98 6.92 15.69
C PRO A 582 -13.53 6.44 14.32
N ASP A 583 -12.21 6.32 14.12
CA ASP A 583 -11.56 5.89 12.86
C ASP A 583 -12.14 4.61 12.26
N ALA A 584 -12.28 3.54 13.05
CA ALA A 584 -12.86 2.29 12.58
C ALA A 584 -14.34 2.44 12.16
N LYS A 585 -15.01 3.50 12.62
CA LYS A 585 -16.38 3.85 12.25
C LYS A 585 -16.45 4.94 11.17
N LEU A 586 -15.34 5.30 10.52
CA LEU A 586 -15.30 6.10 9.29
C LEU A 586 -16.40 5.62 8.33
N ARG A 587 -17.33 6.50 7.99
CA ARG A 587 -18.31 6.22 6.95
C ARG A 587 -17.66 6.51 5.61
N GLY A 588 -17.80 5.57 4.68
CA GLY A 588 -17.44 5.78 3.29
C GLY A 588 -18.44 6.72 2.63
N GLY A 589 -18.95 6.33 1.46
CA GLY A 589 -20.00 7.06 0.75
C GLY A 589 -21.28 7.26 1.56
N PHE A 590 -21.75 8.50 1.61
CA PHE A 590 -23.12 8.92 1.95
C PHE A 590 -23.39 10.36 1.46
N ARG A 591 -24.66 10.70 1.24
CA ARG A 591 -25.13 12.08 1.01
C ARG A 591 -25.94 12.62 2.20
N TYR A 592 -26.65 11.72 2.89
CA TYR A 592 -27.57 12.06 3.97
C TYR A 592 -27.10 11.50 5.31
N LEU A 593 -27.15 12.35 6.34
CA LEU A 593 -26.87 12.01 7.73
C LEU A 593 -28.15 12.18 8.57
N THR A 594 -28.70 11.11 9.11
CA THR A 594 -29.80 11.18 10.08
C THR A 594 -29.25 11.23 11.50
N LEU A 595 -29.64 12.26 12.26
CA LEU A 595 -29.38 12.37 13.70
C LEU A 595 -30.69 12.18 14.47
N PHE A 596 -30.66 11.36 15.51
CA PHE A 596 -31.81 11.10 16.38
C PHE A 596 -31.34 10.78 17.81
N LEU A 597 -32.24 10.89 18.79
CA LEU A 597 -31.98 10.41 20.15
C LEU A 597 -32.55 9.00 20.31
N ALA A 598 -31.75 8.08 20.84
CA ALA A 598 -32.17 6.73 21.17
C ALA A 598 -32.77 6.68 22.57
N GLU A 599 -33.87 5.94 22.72
CA GLU A 599 -34.47 5.66 24.02
C GLU A 599 -33.73 4.50 24.69
N GLU A 600 -33.49 4.62 26.00
CA GLU A 600 -33.02 3.54 26.85
C GLU A 600 -34.18 3.20 27.81
N GLU A 601 -34.67 1.96 27.76
CA GLU A 601 -35.77 1.47 28.61
C GLU A 601 -35.31 1.30 30.07
N GLU A 602 -35.26 2.39 30.86
CA GLU A 602 -35.22 2.27 32.33
C GLU A 602 -36.59 1.86 32.87
N GLU A 603 -36.79 0.57 33.13
CA GLU A 603 -37.99 0.07 33.82
C GLU A 603 -38.17 0.74 35.20
N GLY A 604 -39.23 1.53 35.35
CA GLY A 604 -39.88 1.74 36.65
C GLY A 604 -39.49 2.99 37.45
N LYS A 605 -39.33 4.15 36.82
CA LYS A 605 -39.37 5.46 37.52
C LYS A 605 -40.21 6.51 36.78
N ASP A 606 -41.39 6.78 37.33
CA ASP A 606 -42.00 8.10 37.23
C ASP A 606 -41.20 9.09 38.11
N ASP A 607 -40.80 10.25 37.57
CA ASP A 607 -40.62 11.52 38.31
C ASP A 607 -40.34 12.68 37.31
N ASP A 608 -41.23 13.69 37.34
CA ASP A 608 -41.23 15.00 36.67
C ASP A 608 -40.34 15.31 35.44
N ASP A 609 -41.03 15.38 34.29
CA ASP A 609 -41.25 16.64 33.57
C ASP A 609 -40.00 17.49 33.23
N ASN A 610 -39.08 16.94 32.45
CA ASN A 610 -38.23 17.69 31.51
C ASN A 610 -37.76 16.75 30.39
N GLU A 611 -38.18 17.01 29.15
CA GLU A 611 -37.77 16.27 27.96
C GLU A 611 -36.24 16.30 27.78
N LYS A 612 -35.61 15.17 27.40
CA LYS A 612 -34.18 15.18 27.06
C LYS A 612 -34.03 15.82 25.67
N THR A 613 -33.18 16.84 25.55
CA THR A 613 -33.00 17.60 24.31
C THR A 613 -31.53 17.79 23.96
N LEU A 614 -31.25 17.86 22.66
CA LEU A 614 -29.91 18.01 22.09
C LEU A 614 -29.93 19.09 20.99
N ALA A 615 -29.35 20.26 21.29
CA ALA A 615 -29.14 21.30 20.30
C ALA A 615 -27.87 21.02 19.50
N VAL A 616 -27.96 21.02 18.17
CA VAL A 616 -26.85 20.73 17.24
C VAL A 616 -26.24 22.03 16.73
N LYS A 617 -25.10 22.44 17.30
CA LYS A 617 -24.45 23.73 16.97
C LYS A 617 -23.74 23.72 15.63
N ASN A 618 -23.00 22.65 15.37
CA ASN A 618 -22.17 22.50 14.18
C ASN A 618 -22.08 21.03 13.79
N ILE A 619 -22.04 20.75 12.48
CA ILE A 619 -21.70 19.46 11.90
C ILE A 619 -20.59 19.71 10.89
N SER A 620 -19.44 19.06 11.10
CA SER A 620 -18.26 19.17 10.23
C SER A 620 -17.75 17.78 9.87
N LEU A 621 -17.53 17.52 8.59
CA LEU A 621 -17.03 16.26 8.05
C LEU A 621 -15.62 16.46 7.48
N GLU A 622 -14.62 15.80 8.07
CA GLU A 622 -13.28 15.67 7.47
C GLU A 622 -13.34 14.64 6.34
N ILE A 623 -13.21 15.09 5.10
CA ILE A 623 -13.14 14.24 3.90
C ILE A 623 -11.87 13.39 3.94
N SER A 624 -12.04 12.07 3.88
CA SER A 624 -10.91 11.12 3.92
C SER A 624 -10.34 10.76 2.55
N TYR A 625 -11.12 10.84 1.48
CA TYR A 625 -10.67 10.47 0.14
C TYR A 625 -9.69 11.49 -0.46
N GLN A 626 -8.95 11.05 -1.48
CA GLN A 626 -7.71 11.67 -1.97
C GLN A 626 -6.81 12.16 -0.81
N PRO A 627 -6.31 11.25 0.03
CA PRO A 627 -5.66 11.60 1.30
C PRO A 627 -4.32 12.32 1.11
N THR A 628 -3.71 12.18 -0.06
CA THR A 628 -2.44 12.84 -0.42
C THR A 628 -2.64 14.20 -1.11
N TRP A 629 -3.86 14.62 -1.40
CA TRP A 629 -4.13 15.85 -2.16
C TRP A 629 -4.32 17.07 -1.25
N PRO A 630 -3.53 18.15 -1.41
CA PRO A 630 -3.70 19.40 -0.66
C PRO A 630 -4.85 20.25 -1.21
N ASN A 631 -5.31 19.98 -2.43
CA ASN A 631 -6.41 20.68 -3.08
C ASN A 631 -7.30 19.66 -3.80
N LEU A 632 -8.47 19.34 -3.23
CA LEU A 632 -9.40 18.35 -3.80
C LEU A 632 -9.92 18.76 -5.20
N ARG A 633 -9.92 20.05 -5.56
CA ARG A 633 -10.33 20.53 -6.89
C ARG A 633 -9.21 20.48 -7.94
N ALA A 634 -8.00 20.04 -7.58
CA ALA A 634 -6.82 20.05 -8.46
C ALA A 634 -6.81 18.94 -9.52
N TYR A 635 -7.90 18.79 -10.28
CA TYR A 635 -8.03 17.79 -11.35
C TYR A 635 -7.00 18.03 -12.46
N GLN A 636 -6.43 16.94 -12.97
CA GLN A 636 -5.40 17.00 -14.01
C GLN A 636 -5.96 16.86 -15.44
N GLY A 637 -7.27 16.72 -15.58
CA GLY A 637 -8.01 16.82 -16.83
C GLY A 637 -9.40 17.43 -16.67
N TYR A 638 -10.07 17.69 -17.79
CA TYR A 638 -11.38 18.35 -17.85
C TYR A 638 -12.11 17.99 -19.17
N PHE A 639 -13.42 18.24 -19.20
CA PHE A 639 -14.26 18.20 -20.39
C PHE A 639 -15.24 19.38 -20.39
N HIS A 640 -15.50 19.94 -21.57
CA HIS A 640 -16.51 20.97 -21.75
C HIS A 640 -17.18 20.87 -23.11
N SER A 641 -18.51 20.98 -23.13
CA SER A 641 -19.32 20.93 -24.35
C SER A 641 -20.52 21.88 -24.26
N SER A 642 -21.21 22.08 -25.40
CA SER A 642 -22.48 22.80 -25.43
C SER A 642 -23.62 22.08 -24.70
N ASP A 643 -23.53 20.76 -24.50
CA ASP A 643 -24.51 20.01 -23.70
C ASP A 643 -24.11 20.02 -22.21
N LYS A 644 -24.93 20.72 -21.42
CA LYS A 644 -24.75 20.84 -19.97
C LYS A 644 -24.94 19.51 -19.22
N LEU A 645 -25.74 18.58 -19.76
CA LEU A 645 -25.96 17.27 -19.17
C LEU A 645 -24.73 16.38 -19.37
N LEU A 646 -24.14 16.35 -20.57
CA LEU A 646 -22.88 15.63 -20.81
C LEU A 646 -21.74 16.18 -19.93
N ASN A 647 -21.67 17.50 -19.75
CA ASN A 647 -20.72 18.12 -18.81
C ASN A 647 -20.94 17.61 -17.37
N ARG A 648 -22.17 17.67 -16.85
CA ARG A 648 -22.49 17.18 -15.50
C ARG A 648 -22.17 15.69 -15.32
N ILE A 649 -22.44 14.86 -16.32
CA ILE A 649 -22.18 13.40 -16.27
C ILE A 649 -20.67 13.12 -16.24
N TRP A 650 -19.87 13.82 -17.08
CA TRP A 650 -18.41 13.66 -17.07
C TRP A 650 -17.81 13.96 -15.69
N TYR A 651 -18.22 15.07 -15.08
CA TYR A 651 -17.72 15.44 -13.75
C TYR A 651 -18.24 14.53 -12.64
N ALA A 652 -19.41 13.89 -12.79
CA ALA A 652 -19.90 12.92 -11.81
C ALA A 652 -19.12 11.61 -11.85
N GLY A 653 -18.73 11.14 -13.04
CA GLY A 653 -17.81 10.01 -13.17
C GLY A 653 -16.42 10.33 -12.61
N ALA A 654 -15.88 11.51 -12.88
CA ALA A 654 -14.62 11.98 -12.31
C ALA A 654 -14.66 12.09 -10.77
N TYR A 655 -15.75 12.64 -10.20
CA TYR A 655 -15.94 12.76 -8.76
C TYR A 655 -16.14 11.41 -8.07
N THR A 656 -16.80 10.46 -8.72
CA THR A 656 -16.93 9.07 -8.23
C THR A 656 -15.56 8.39 -8.10
N LEU A 657 -14.66 8.62 -9.07
CA LEU A 657 -13.28 8.13 -8.97
C LEU A 657 -12.51 8.85 -7.85
N GLN A 658 -12.85 10.11 -7.56
CA GLN A 658 -12.29 10.83 -6.43
C GLN A 658 -12.73 10.25 -5.08
N THR A 659 -14.02 9.95 -4.89
CA THR A 659 -14.55 9.35 -3.65
C THR A 659 -13.99 7.95 -3.38
N ASN A 660 -13.56 7.25 -4.43
CA ASN A 660 -13.11 5.86 -4.38
C ASN A 660 -11.58 5.73 -4.26
N SER A 661 -10.81 6.82 -4.37
CA SER A 661 -9.39 6.85 -3.99
C SER A 661 -9.23 7.16 -2.50
N VAL A 662 -8.97 6.14 -1.70
CA VAL A 662 -9.02 6.23 -0.22
C VAL A 662 -7.68 5.89 0.44
N PRO A 663 -7.43 6.37 1.67
CA PRO A 663 -6.22 6.03 2.43
C PRO A 663 -6.15 4.53 2.75
N ARG A 664 -4.94 3.97 2.61
CA ARG A 664 -4.70 2.50 2.59
C ARG A 664 -5.15 1.69 3.81
N THR A 665 -5.55 2.36 4.89
CA THR A 665 -6.04 1.78 6.15
C THR A 665 -7.54 2.01 6.38
N THR A 666 -8.31 2.38 5.33
CA THR A 666 -9.74 2.72 5.46
C THR A 666 -10.69 1.79 4.69
N CYS A 667 -10.22 0.57 4.40
CA CYS A 667 -10.99 -0.47 3.73
C CYS A 667 -11.75 -1.35 4.72
N ARG A 668 -12.76 -2.09 4.25
CA ARG A 668 -13.60 -2.93 5.11
C ARG A 668 -12.85 -4.15 5.64
N ALA A 669 -12.89 -4.36 6.96
CA ALA A 669 -12.22 -5.50 7.61
C ALA A 669 -12.90 -6.86 7.32
N SER A 670 -14.24 -6.91 7.27
CA SER A 670 -14.99 -8.14 6.96
C SER A 670 -16.41 -7.84 6.47
N ILE A 671 -16.92 -8.74 5.62
CA ILE A 671 -18.32 -8.83 5.17
C ILE A 671 -19.09 -10.02 5.77
N SER A 672 -18.41 -10.90 6.52
CA SER A 672 -19.01 -12.12 7.07
C SER A 672 -19.43 -11.92 8.54
N SER A 673 -20.72 -12.13 8.82
CA SER A 673 -21.34 -12.17 10.16
C SER A 673 -21.22 -10.91 11.05
N ALA A 674 -20.62 -9.81 10.58
CA ALA A 674 -20.53 -8.58 11.35
C ALA A 674 -21.88 -7.85 11.47
N THR A 675 -22.15 -7.26 12.64
CA THR A 675 -23.14 -6.20 12.83
C THR A 675 -22.43 -4.84 12.74
N GLY A 676 -22.97 -3.92 11.94
CA GLY A 676 -22.31 -2.64 11.68
C GLY A 676 -21.05 -2.72 10.81
N TRP A 677 -20.34 -1.59 10.72
CA TRP A 677 -19.13 -1.44 9.89
C TRP A 677 -17.84 -1.32 10.69
N SER A 678 -16.73 -1.74 10.05
CA SER A 678 -15.35 -1.51 10.50
C SER A 678 -14.48 -1.24 9.29
N ASN A 679 -14.09 0.01 9.11
CA ASN A 679 -13.37 0.54 7.96
C ASN A 679 -11.95 0.98 8.35
N ASP A 680 -11.22 0.08 9.02
CA ASP A 680 -9.88 0.24 9.59
C ASP A 680 -8.85 -0.76 9.01
N ALA A 681 -9.22 -1.53 7.98
CA ALA A 681 -8.36 -2.56 7.43
C ALA A 681 -7.36 -2.03 6.39
N ALA A 682 -6.18 -2.65 6.36
CA ALA A 682 -5.14 -2.42 5.36
C ALA A 682 -5.44 -3.19 4.06
N CYS A 683 -5.49 -2.49 2.93
CA CYS A 683 -5.94 -3.05 1.64
C CYS A 683 -4.92 -3.01 0.49
N GLY A 684 -3.70 -2.52 0.73
CA GLY A 684 -2.66 -2.46 -0.29
C GLY A 684 -1.45 -1.60 0.09
N PRO A 685 -0.45 -1.49 -0.80
CA PRO A 685 0.73 -0.64 -0.62
C PRO A 685 0.42 0.85 -0.87
N GLY A 686 1.42 1.72 -0.67
CA GLY A 686 1.30 3.18 -0.87
C GLY A 686 0.41 3.86 0.18
N GLU A 687 0.16 5.17 0.04
CA GLU A 687 -0.68 5.91 0.99
C GLU A 687 -2.16 5.94 0.58
N THR A 688 -2.43 5.89 -0.73
CA THR A 688 -3.77 5.93 -1.34
C THR A 688 -4.03 4.75 -2.29
N LEU A 689 -5.28 4.27 -2.37
CA LEU A 689 -5.72 3.12 -3.16
C LEU A 689 -7.05 3.40 -3.85
N LEU A 690 -7.19 2.99 -5.12
CA LEU A 690 -8.44 3.11 -5.88
C LEU A 690 -9.30 1.86 -5.66
N LEU A 691 -10.55 2.05 -5.24
CA LEU A 691 -11.50 1.01 -4.87
C LEU A 691 -12.68 0.90 -5.84
N ASP A 692 -13.51 -0.13 -5.63
CA ASP A 692 -14.79 -0.33 -6.31
C ASP A 692 -15.78 0.82 -6.07
N GLY A 693 -16.04 1.13 -4.80
CA GLY A 693 -17.12 2.01 -4.37
C GLY A 693 -16.80 2.82 -3.13
N ALA A 694 -17.45 3.96 -2.98
CA ALA A 694 -17.28 4.81 -1.79
C ALA A 694 -17.89 4.14 -0.54
N LYS A 695 -19.12 3.61 -0.63
CA LYS A 695 -19.91 3.09 0.51
C LYS A 695 -19.59 1.65 0.89
N ARG A 696 -20.01 0.70 0.05
CA ARG A 696 -20.05 -0.75 0.33
C ARG A 696 -18.73 -1.43 -0.08
N ASP A 697 -18.41 -2.55 0.55
CA ASP A 697 -17.20 -3.38 0.37
C ASP A 697 -15.85 -2.65 0.54
N ARG A 698 -15.63 -1.52 -0.14
CA ARG A 698 -14.43 -0.67 -0.03
C ARG A 698 -13.17 -1.51 -0.21
N TRP A 699 -13.10 -2.22 -1.33
CA TRP A 699 -12.01 -3.12 -1.69
C TRP A 699 -11.49 -2.83 -3.09
N VAL A 700 -10.24 -3.22 -3.35
CA VAL A 700 -9.67 -3.13 -4.69
C VAL A 700 -10.24 -4.26 -5.56
N TRP A 701 -11.47 -4.13 -6.05
CA TRP A 701 -12.01 -5.05 -7.06
C TRP A 701 -11.42 -4.71 -8.43
N ILE A 702 -10.86 -5.71 -9.11
CA ILE A 702 -9.99 -5.43 -10.27
C ILE A 702 -10.75 -5.36 -11.62
N GLY A 703 -11.99 -5.82 -11.69
CA GLY A 703 -12.86 -5.72 -12.87
C GLY A 703 -13.24 -4.26 -13.18
N ASP A 704 -13.55 -3.51 -12.13
CA ASP A 704 -13.88 -2.08 -12.13
C ASP A 704 -12.80 -1.23 -12.81
N MET A 705 -11.53 -1.62 -12.62
CA MET A 705 -10.35 -0.95 -13.19
C MET A 705 -10.32 -1.00 -14.73
N GLY A 706 -11.10 -1.88 -15.35
CA GLY A 706 -11.35 -1.88 -16.79
C GLY A 706 -11.97 -0.57 -17.30
N VAL A 707 -12.82 0.07 -16.50
CA VAL A 707 -13.50 1.35 -16.81
C VAL A 707 -12.94 2.51 -15.99
N ALA A 708 -12.62 2.26 -14.71
CA ALA A 708 -12.16 3.28 -13.78
C ALA A 708 -10.79 3.86 -14.15
N VAL A 709 -9.84 3.04 -14.61
CA VAL A 709 -8.47 3.50 -14.89
C VAL A 709 -8.39 4.45 -16.11
N PRO A 710 -8.96 4.11 -17.30
CA PRO A 710 -9.03 5.07 -18.41
C PRO A 710 -9.71 6.39 -18.01
N SER A 711 -10.81 6.29 -17.24
CA SER A 711 -11.59 7.44 -16.79
C SER A 711 -10.82 8.32 -15.79
N ALA A 712 -10.07 7.73 -14.85
CA ALA A 712 -9.21 8.46 -13.92
C ALA A 712 -8.04 9.14 -14.65
N SER A 713 -7.44 8.44 -15.62
CA SER A 713 -6.31 8.92 -16.42
C SER A 713 -6.61 10.22 -17.17
N VAL A 714 -7.87 10.43 -17.59
CA VAL A 714 -8.29 11.65 -18.31
C VAL A 714 -8.99 12.70 -17.45
N SER A 715 -9.20 12.47 -16.14
CA SER A 715 -9.99 13.36 -15.28
C SER A 715 -9.26 13.82 -14.01
N THR A 716 -9.22 12.98 -12.97
CA THR A 716 -8.45 13.28 -11.76
C THR A 716 -6.95 13.30 -12.07
N GLY A 717 -6.48 12.38 -12.92
CA GLY A 717 -5.06 12.07 -13.13
C GLY A 717 -4.46 11.24 -12.00
N ASP A 718 -5.28 10.64 -11.14
CA ASP A 718 -4.82 9.84 -10.00
C ASP A 718 -4.32 8.45 -10.44
N LEU A 719 -3.07 8.45 -10.89
CA LEU A 719 -2.34 7.26 -11.27
C LEU A 719 -1.57 6.65 -10.08
N GLU A 720 -1.51 7.31 -8.91
CA GLU A 720 -0.91 6.71 -7.70
C GLU A 720 -1.85 5.66 -7.10
N SER A 721 -3.10 6.02 -6.82
CA SER A 721 -4.12 5.11 -6.30
C SER A 721 -4.35 3.91 -7.24
N THR A 722 -4.27 4.16 -8.55
CA THR A 722 -4.30 3.12 -9.61
C THR A 722 -3.12 2.17 -9.52
N ARG A 723 -1.88 2.68 -9.39
CA ARG A 723 -0.65 1.88 -9.29
C ARG A 723 -0.68 0.97 -8.06
N ASN A 724 -1.09 1.54 -6.94
CA ASN A 724 -1.15 0.85 -5.65
C ASN A 724 -2.25 -0.22 -5.66
N ALA A 725 -3.40 0.06 -6.28
CA ALA A 725 -4.47 -0.91 -6.51
C ALA A 725 -3.99 -2.10 -7.36
N LEU A 726 -3.30 -1.87 -8.47
CA LEU A 726 -2.73 -2.94 -9.29
C LEU A 726 -1.72 -3.79 -8.50
N LEU A 727 -0.87 -3.17 -7.68
CA LEU A 727 0.08 -3.91 -6.82
C LEU A 727 -0.63 -4.75 -5.74
N ALA A 728 -1.73 -4.27 -5.16
CA ALA A 728 -2.51 -5.06 -4.20
C ALA A 728 -2.99 -6.41 -4.77
N ILE A 729 -3.19 -6.50 -6.09
CA ILE A 729 -3.48 -7.74 -6.82
C ILE A 729 -2.20 -8.50 -7.20
N TRP A 730 -1.23 -7.82 -7.82
CA TRP A 730 0.01 -8.45 -8.33
C TRP A 730 0.91 -9.04 -7.26
N ASP A 731 0.94 -8.47 -6.06
CA ASP A 731 1.72 -8.96 -4.91
C ASP A 731 1.06 -10.17 -4.23
N ASN A 732 -0.19 -10.49 -4.60
CA ASN A 732 -0.95 -11.66 -4.15
C ASN A 732 -1.19 -12.70 -5.26
N GLN A 733 -0.35 -12.72 -6.31
CA GLN A 733 -0.43 -13.74 -7.36
C GLN A 733 -0.20 -15.16 -6.80
N THR A 734 -1.09 -16.08 -7.14
CA THR A 734 -1.01 -17.48 -6.69
C THR A 734 0.15 -18.27 -7.34
N PRO A 735 0.56 -19.42 -6.77
CA PRO A 735 1.57 -20.28 -7.37
C PRO A 735 1.27 -20.77 -8.79
N SER A 736 0.00 -20.83 -9.23
CA SER A 736 -0.38 -21.20 -10.60
C SER A 736 -0.26 -20.05 -11.62
N GLY A 737 -0.21 -18.80 -11.16
CA GLY A 737 -0.29 -17.61 -12.01
C GLY A 737 -1.66 -16.90 -11.96
N LEU A 738 -2.70 -17.57 -11.46
CA LEU A 738 -4.01 -16.96 -11.21
C LEU A 738 -3.88 -15.79 -10.21
N LEU A 739 -4.71 -14.76 -10.40
CA LEU A 739 -4.72 -13.52 -9.62
C LEU A 739 -6.04 -13.43 -8.84
N PRO A 740 -6.06 -12.83 -7.63
CA PRO A 740 -7.29 -12.66 -6.88
C PRO A 740 -8.20 -11.62 -7.54
N LYS A 741 -9.53 -11.78 -7.40
CA LYS A 741 -10.53 -10.87 -7.96
C LYS A 741 -10.66 -9.54 -7.21
N ALA A 742 -10.18 -9.51 -5.96
CA ALA A 742 -9.99 -8.29 -5.20
C ALA A 742 -8.70 -8.30 -4.38
N GLY A 743 -8.26 -7.12 -3.94
CA GLY A 743 -7.11 -6.94 -3.05
C GLY A 743 -7.43 -7.32 -1.58
N PRO A 744 -6.43 -7.23 -0.68
CA PRO A 744 -6.63 -7.46 0.74
C PRO A 744 -7.76 -6.59 1.33
N PRO A 745 -8.51 -7.08 2.33
CA PRO A 745 -8.44 -8.42 2.92
C PRO A 745 -9.09 -9.55 2.08
N TYR A 746 -9.74 -9.27 0.94
CA TYR A 746 -10.55 -10.24 0.19
C TYR A 746 -9.81 -10.90 -0.99
N LEU A 747 -8.78 -11.68 -0.67
CA LEU A 747 -7.88 -12.35 -1.63
C LEU A 747 -8.44 -13.62 -2.30
N ALA A 748 -9.72 -13.61 -2.70
CA ALA A 748 -10.35 -14.73 -3.38
C ALA A 748 -9.85 -14.85 -4.84
N ALA A 749 -9.25 -15.99 -5.20
CA ALA A 749 -8.71 -16.29 -6.53
C ALA A 749 -9.55 -17.40 -7.21
N ASP A 750 -10.75 -17.01 -7.64
CA ASP A 750 -11.85 -17.89 -8.08
C ASP A 750 -12.65 -17.28 -9.26
N SER A 751 -12.01 -16.43 -10.08
CA SER A 751 -12.57 -15.84 -11.31
C SER A 751 -11.51 -15.72 -12.42
N ASP A 752 -11.84 -16.23 -13.61
CA ASP A 752 -11.02 -16.06 -14.82
C ASP A 752 -11.16 -14.64 -15.40
N THR A 753 -12.36 -14.03 -15.34
CA THR A 753 -12.59 -12.69 -15.93
C THR A 753 -11.90 -11.58 -15.14
N TYR A 754 -11.97 -11.57 -13.81
CA TYR A 754 -11.26 -10.58 -12.98
C TYR A 754 -9.73 -10.75 -13.09
N HIS A 755 -9.22 -11.98 -13.15
CA HIS A 755 -7.81 -12.26 -13.43
C HIS A 755 -7.33 -11.62 -14.75
N LEU A 756 -8.12 -11.75 -15.83
CA LEU A 756 -7.83 -11.10 -17.11
C LEU A 756 -7.96 -9.58 -17.05
N TRP A 757 -8.90 -9.02 -16.27
CA TRP A 757 -8.99 -7.57 -16.06
C TRP A 757 -7.73 -6.98 -15.42
N THR A 758 -7.05 -7.68 -14.52
CA THR A 758 -5.73 -7.24 -13.98
C THR A 758 -4.70 -7.03 -15.09
N ILE A 759 -4.66 -7.96 -16.06
CA ILE A 759 -3.74 -7.94 -17.20
C ILE A 759 -4.05 -6.74 -18.12
N ILE A 760 -5.33 -6.42 -18.31
CA ILE A 760 -5.79 -5.27 -19.10
C ILE A 760 -5.53 -3.94 -18.36
N GLY A 761 -5.83 -3.85 -17.06
CA GLY A 761 -5.59 -2.66 -16.23
C GLY A 761 -4.11 -2.30 -16.13
N THR A 762 -3.22 -3.29 -16.12
CA THR A 762 -1.76 -3.11 -16.17
C THR A 762 -1.31 -2.39 -17.45
N TYR A 763 -1.93 -2.70 -18.60
CA TYR A 763 -1.71 -1.98 -19.85
C TYR A 763 -2.28 -0.56 -19.82
N ASN A 764 -3.51 -0.38 -19.32
CA ASN A 764 -4.14 0.95 -19.21
C ASN A 764 -3.25 1.89 -18.38
N TYR A 765 -2.76 1.44 -17.23
CA TYR A 765 -1.84 2.19 -16.38
C TYR A 765 -0.52 2.54 -17.08
N PHE A 766 0.13 1.58 -17.75
CA PHE A 766 1.41 1.83 -18.44
C PHE A 766 1.26 2.78 -19.63
N LEU A 767 0.12 2.74 -20.34
CA LEU A 767 -0.16 3.62 -21.49
C LEU A 767 -0.12 5.11 -21.11
N PHE A 768 -0.61 5.49 -19.94
CA PHE A 768 -0.56 6.89 -19.47
C PHE A 768 0.73 7.23 -18.70
N THR A 769 1.35 6.28 -18.00
CA THR A 769 2.52 6.55 -17.12
C THR A 769 3.90 6.32 -17.72
N GLU A 770 4.07 5.33 -18.60
CA GLU A 770 5.40 4.80 -18.96
C GLU A 770 6.25 4.38 -17.73
N ASP A 771 5.64 3.87 -16.65
CA ASP A 771 6.40 3.33 -15.49
C ASP A 771 7.09 2.00 -15.85
N TYR A 772 8.25 2.10 -16.50
CA TYR A 772 9.12 0.96 -16.83
C TYR A 772 9.55 0.16 -15.59
N GLY A 773 9.61 0.79 -14.41
CA GLY A 773 9.96 0.10 -13.16
C GLY A 773 8.85 -0.86 -12.76
N PHE A 774 7.62 -0.35 -12.61
CA PHE A 774 6.42 -1.15 -12.39
C PHE A 774 6.26 -2.25 -13.46
N LEU A 775 6.44 -1.93 -14.74
CA LEU A 775 6.32 -2.91 -15.81
C LEU A 775 7.38 -4.01 -15.69
N ALA A 776 8.64 -3.68 -15.43
CA ALA A 776 9.70 -4.68 -15.25
C ALA A 776 9.50 -5.54 -13.98
N ASP A 777 9.13 -4.93 -12.85
CA ASP A 777 8.86 -5.60 -11.56
C ASP A 777 7.66 -6.58 -11.64
N ILE A 778 6.77 -6.39 -12.62
CA ILE A 778 5.56 -7.17 -12.82
C ILE A 778 5.68 -8.12 -14.03
N TRP A 779 6.48 -7.83 -15.05
CA TRP A 779 6.49 -8.59 -16.31
C TRP A 779 6.65 -10.12 -16.16
N PRO A 780 7.53 -10.66 -15.28
CA PRO A 780 7.59 -12.11 -15.04
C PRO A 780 6.29 -12.70 -14.48
N ARG A 781 5.60 -11.94 -13.61
CA ARG A 781 4.28 -12.29 -13.04
C ARG A 781 3.16 -12.14 -14.09
N TYR A 782 3.23 -11.10 -14.92
CA TYR A 782 2.31 -10.83 -16.02
C TYR A 782 2.32 -11.95 -17.06
N VAL A 783 3.51 -12.37 -17.52
CA VAL A 783 3.64 -13.50 -18.45
C VAL A 783 3.07 -14.77 -17.81
N LYS A 784 3.40 -15.06 -16.55
CA LYS A 784 2.87 -16.23 -15.83
C LYS A 784 1.33 -16.20 -15.70
N ALA A 785 0.73 -15.03 -15.50
CA ALA A 785 -0.72 -14.86 -15.49
C ALA A 785 -1.34 -15.13 -16.87
N LEU A 786 -0.74 -14.56 -17.92
CA LEU A 786 -1.19 -14.76 -19.29
C LEU A 786 -1.04 -16.22 -19.74
N ASP A 787 0.07 -16.88 -19.38
CA ASP A 787 0.33 -18.30 -19.65
C ASP A 787 -0.69 -19.22 -18.96
N TYR A 788 -1.13 -18.90 -17.74
CA TYR A 788 -2.23 -19.61 -17.06
C TYR A 788 -3.52 -19.54 -17.91
N SER A 789 -3.92 -18.37 -18.39
CA SER A 789 -5.10 -18.21 -19.25
C SER A 789 -4.93 -18.84 -20.65
N ILE A 790 -3.73 -18.76 -21.24
CA ILE A 790 -3.41 -19.45 -22.51
C ILE A 790 -3.52 -20.97 -22.36
N SER A 791 -3.12 -21.53 -21.20
CA SER A 791 -3.21 -22.97 -20.94
C SER A 791 -4.64 -23.52 -20.92
N LYS A 792 -5.64 -22.64 -20.73
CA LYS A 792 -7.08 -22.96 -20.79
C LYS A 792 -7.65 -22.96 -22.22
N ILE A 793 -6.87 -22.71 -23.28
CA ILE A 793 -7.35 -22.77 -24.67
C ILE A 793 -7.56 -24.23 -25.11
N THR A 794 -8.76 -24.55 -25.60
CA THR A 794 -9.18 -25.88 -26.02
C THR A 794 -8.80 -26.21 -27.48
N PRO A 795 -8.94 -27.48 -27.94
CA PRO A 795 -8.78 -27.84 -29.35
C PRO A 795 -9.68 -27.07 -30.33
N GLU A 796 -10.79 -26.51 -29.86
CA GLU A 796 -11.69 -25.64 -30.62
C GLU A 796 -11.07 -24.26 -30.93
N GLY A 797 -10.01 -23.88 -30.20
CA GLY A 797 -9.27 -22.62 -30.32
C GLY A 797 -9.77 -21.49 -29.42
N ILE A 798 -10.67 -21.77 -28.47
CA ILE A 798 -11.25 -20.83 -27.52
C ILE A 798 -10.93 -21.22 -26.07
N MET A 799 -10.93 -20.27 -25.15
CA MET A 799 -10.68 -20.48 -23.72
C MET A 799 -11.84 -21.22 -23.05
N ASN A 800 -11.50 -22.19 -22.21
CA ASN A 800 -12.37 -22.86 -21.25
C ASN A 800 -12.14 -22.26 -19.86
N ALA A 801 -12.88 -21.20 -19.54
CA ALA A 801 -12.91 -20.59 -18.21
C ALA A 801 -13.52 -21.58 -17.22
N THR A 802 -12.77 -21.98 -16.20
CA THR A 802 -13.16 -22.99 -15.20
C THR A 802 -13.58 -22.39 -13.87
N GLU A 803 -13.16 -21.15 -13.60
CA GLU A 803 -13.53 -20.46 -12.37
C GLU A 803 -14.95 -19.89 -12.49
N THR A 804 -15.62 -19.64 -11.36
CA THR A 804 -17.08 -19.42 -11.34
C THR A 804 -17.55 -18.16 -10.62
N ALA A 805 -16.66 -17.32 -10.09
CA ALA A 805 -17.03 -16.06 -9.43
C ALA A 805 -17.03 -14.83 -10.39
N ASP A 806 -17.46 -15.02 -11.64
CA ASP A 806 -17.52 -13.96 -12.64
C ASP A 806 -18.76 -13.06 -12.47
N TRP A 807 -18.68 -11.81 -12.95
CA TRP A 807 -19.75 -10.82 -12.81
C TRP A 807 -21.04 -11.23 -13.56
N GLY A 808 -22.20 -10.94 -12.94
CA GLY A 808 -23.53 -11.02 -13.57
C GLY A 808 -24.10 -12.42 -13.80
N ARG A 809 -23.28 -13.47 -13.84
CA ARG A 809 -23.66 -14.82 -14.27
C ARG A 809 -24.25 -15.68 -13.13
N TRP A 810 -24.83 -16.83 -13.50
CA TRP A 810 -25.43 -17.80 -12.58
C TRP A 810 -25.40 -19.22 -13.15
N ASN A 811 -25.80 -19.37 -14.41
CA ASN A 811 -25.49 -20.54 -15.22
C ASN A 811 -24.13 -20.30 -15.88
N TYR A 812 -23.19 -21.22 -15.69
CA TYR A 812 -21.83 -21.13 -16.23
C TYR A 812 -21.65 -22.19 -17.32
N ASP A 813 -21.48 -21.75 -18.57
CA ASP A 813 -20.85 -22.53 -19.62
C ASP A 813 -19.37 -22.12 -19.64
N THR A 814 -18.47 -23.09 -19.56
CA THR A 814 -17.03 -22.83 -19.43
C THR A 814 -16.42 -22.28 -20.72
N LEU A 815 -17.08 -22.42 -21.88
CA LEU A 815 -16.67 -21.81 -23.15
C LEU A 815 -17.23 -20.38 -23.30
N ALA A 816 -17.22 -19.61 -22.19
CA ALA A 816 -17.82 -18.28 -22.07
C ALA A 816 -17.18 -17.26 -23.03
N SER A 817 -18.05 -16.57 -23.77
CA SER A 817 -17.70 -15.52 -24.72
C SER A 817 -17.03 -14.30 -24.08
N SER A 818 -17.42 -13.93 -22.85
CA SER A 818 -16.86 -12.82 -22.08
C SER A 818 -15.39 -13.06 -21.68
N ALA A 819 -15.08 -14.21 -21.09
CA ALA A 819 -13.69 -14.62 -20.80
C ALA A 819 -12.84 -14.69 -22.08
N ASN A 820 -13.42 -15.16 -23.19
CA ASN A 820 -12.76 -15.18 -24.50
C ASN A 820 -12.49 -13.77 -25.06
N MET A 821 -13.38 -12.79 -24.86
CA MET A 821 -13.13 -11.39 -25.18
C MET A 821 -11.98 -10.80 -24.37
N LEU A 822 -11.95 -11.08 -23.07
CA LEU A 822 -10.92 -10.58 -22.16
C LEU A 822 -9.54 -11.23 -22.43
N LEU A 823 -9.49 -12.51 -22.81
CA LEU A 823 -8.24 -13.15 -23.25
C LEU A 823 -7.77 -12.59 -24.60
N TYR A 824 -8.68 -12.34 -25.55
CA TYR A 824 -8.32 -11.66 -26.80
C TYR A 824 -7.73 -10.28 -26.53
N ARG A 825 -8.36 -9.47 -25.67
CA ARG A 825 -7.85 -8.16 -25.27
C ARG A 825 -6.48 -8.29 -24.58
N SER A 826 -6.34 -9.19 -23.61
CA SER A 826 -5.10 -9.45 -22.89
C SER A 826 -3.93 -9.87 -23.79
N LEU A 827 -4.20 -10.66 -24.84
CA LEU A 827 -3.18 -10.99 -25.86
C LEU A 827 -2.81 -9.77 -26.72
N THR A 828 -3.77 -8.90 -27.08
CA THR A 828 -3.46 -7.66 -27.82
C THR A 828 -2.71 -6.63 -26.98
N THR A 829 -3.00 -6.52 -25.68
CA THR A 829 -2.27 -5.62 -24.76
C THR A 829 -0.89 -6.18 -24.42
N ALA A 830 -0.75 -7.50 -24.25
CA ALA A 830 0.56 -8.15 -24.12
C ALA A 830 1.44 -7.96 -25.37
N ALA A 831 0.86 -8.03 -26.57
CA ALA A 831 1.56 -7.72 -27.82
C ALA A 831 2.04 -6.26 -27.89
N PHE A 832 1.28 -5.32 -27.32
CA PHE A 832 1.69 -3.91 -27.19
C PHE A 832 2.78 -3.72 -26.13
N LEU A 833 2.70 -4.40 -24.98
CA LEU A 833 3.63 -4.23 -23.86
C LEU A 833 4.98 -4.93 -24.08
N SER A 834 5.04 -6.07 -24.78
CA SER A 834 6.28 -6.86 -24.90
C SER A 834 7.48 -6.05 -25.42
N PRO A 835 7.38 -5.18 -26.46
CA PRO A 835 8.49 -4.32 -26.89
C PRO A 835 9.05 -3.37 -25.81
N TYR A 836 8.28 -3.05 -24.77
CA TYR A 836 8.66 -2.19 -23.65
C TYR A 836 9.17 -2.95 -22.42
N ALA A 837 9.02 -4.29 -22.39
CA ALA A 837 9.32 -5.12 -21.21
C ALA A 837 10.28 -6.29 -21.50
N ASP A 838 10.07 -7.01 -22.60
CA ASP A 838 10.93 -8.09 -23.09
C ASP A 838 10.79 -8.19 -24.63
N PRO A 839 11.70 -7.56 -25.40
CA PRO A 839 11.66 -7.58 -26.85
C PRO A 839 12.07 -8.93 -27.46
N THR A 840 12.45 -9.92 -26.64
CA THR A 840 12.84 -11.27 -27.11
C THR A 840 11.67 -12.27 -27.11
N ARG A 841 10.51 -11.87 -26.57
CA ARG A 841 9.43 -12.79 -26.19
C ARG A 841 8.40 -13.12 -27.29
N GLN A 842 7.40 -13.88 -26.89
CA GLN A 842 6.44 -14.60 -27.72
C GLN A 842 5.61 -13.67 -28.63
N ASN A 843 5.28 -14.15 -29.84
CA ASN A 843 4.44 -13.40 -30.78
C ASN A 843 2.94 -13.48 -30.38
N TYR A 844 2.57 -12.73 -29.34
CA TYR A 844 1.18 -12.66 -28.85
C TYR A 844 0.18 -12.20 -29.93
N THR A 845 0.61 -11.42 -30.93
CA THR A 845 -0.20 -11.01 -32.08
C THR A 845 -0.71 -12.21 -32.90
N ALA A 846 0.10 -13.26 -33.06
CA ALA A 846 -0.30 -14.48 -33.76
C ALA A 846 -1.31 -15.31 -32.96
N LEU A 847 -1.16 -15.37 -31.63
CA LEU A 847 -2.11 -16.01 -30.73
C LEU A 847 -3.45 -15.26 -30.70
N ALA A 848 -3.43 -13.93 -30.55
CA ALA A 848 -4.61 -13.07 -30.62
C ALA A 848 -5.38 -13.24 -31.94
N SER A 849 -4.65 -13.32 -33.07
CA SER A 849 -5.25 -13.53 -34.39
C SER A 849 -5.91 -14.90 -34.55
N SER A 850 -5.30 -15.93 -33.96
CA SER A 850 -5.84 -17.30 -33.96
C SER A 850 -7.10 -17.41 -33.09
N LEU A 851 -7.03 -16.90 -31.85
CA LEU A 851 -8.15 -16.87 -30.90
C LEU A 851 -9.34 -16.08 -31.47
N ARG A 852 -9.11 -14.88 -32.00
CA ARG A 852 -10.13 -14.07 -32.72
C ARG A 852 -10.83 -14.87 -33.82
N THR A 853 -10.09 -15.67 -34.58
CA THR A 853 -10.64 -16.47 -35.67
C THR A 853 -11.52 -17.61 -35.13
N ALA A 854 -11.10 -18.27 -34.04
CA ALA A 854 -11.90 -19.30 -33.37
C ALA A 854 -13.17 -18.72 -32.73
N ILE A 855 -13.07 -17.58 -32.03
CA ILE A 855 -14.20 -16.85 -31.44
C ILE A 855 -15.24 -16.52 -32.51
N ILE A 856 -14.86 -15.87 -33.62
CA ILE A 856 -15.79 -15.50 -34.69
C ILE A 856 -16.44 -16.75 -35.33
N LYS A 857 -15.70 -17.86 -35.43
CA LYS A 857 -16.20 -19.13 -35.98
C LYS A 857 -17.24 -19.82 -35.08
N HIS A 858 -17.05 -19.79 -33.76
CA HIS A 858 -17.83 -20.62 -32.82
C HIS A 858 -18.92 -19.84 -32.05
N LEU A 859 -18.71 -18.54 -31.82
CA LEU A 859 -19.58 -17.72 -30.96
C LEU A 859 -20.45 -16.72 -31.74
N TYR A 860 -19.97 -16.14 -32.85
CA TYR A 860 -20.76 -15.16 -33.62
C TYR A 860 -21.85 -15.84 -34.46
N ASP A 861 -23.12 -15.47 -34.22
CA ASP A 861 -24.26 -15.87 -35.03
C ASP A 861 -24.54 -14.81 -36.12
N PRO A 862 -24.37 -15.12 -37.41
CA PRO A 862 -24.59 -14.16 -38.49
C PRO A 862 -26.07 -13.89 -38.80
N SER A 863 -27.00 -14.72 -38.28
CA SER A 863 -28.44 -14.60 -38.49
C SER A 863 -29.07 -13.62 -37.49
N ILE A 864 -28.71 -13.71 -36.20
CA ILE A 864 -29.04 -12.70 -35.19
C ILE A 864 -28.15 -11.46 -35.36
N GLY A 865 -26.89 -11.65 -35.75
CA GLY A 865 -25.90 -10.58 -35.88
C GLY A 865 -25.22 -10.22 -34.55
N ALA A 866 -25.10 -11.19 -33.65
CA ALA A 866 -24.57 -11.05 -32.30
C ALA A 866 -23.70 -12.26 -31.92
N LEU A 867 -22.81 -12.10 -30.93
CA LEU A 867 -22.13 -13.22 -30.28
C LEU A 867 -23.11 -13.90 -29.30
N LYS A 868 -23.20 -15.22 -29.39
CA LYS A 868 -23.79 -16.08 -28.36
C LYS A 868 -22.88 -16.12 -27.13
N ASP A 869 -23.49 -16.40 -25.99
CA ASP A 869 -22.80 -16.52 -24.71
C ASP A 869 -21.76 -17.66 -24.70
N SER A 870 -22.10 -18.78 -25.33
CA SER A 870 -21.23 -19.94 -25.56
C SER A 870 -21.58 -20.58 -26.91
N PRO A 871 -20.82 -21.59 -27.39
CA PRO A 871 -21.13 -22.25 -28.66
C PRO A 871 -22.54 -22.88 -28.72
N ASN A 872 -23.06 -23.33 -27.58
CA ASN A 872 -24.36 -24.02 -27.47
C ASN A 872 -25.48 -23.17 -26.86
N SER A 873 -25.17 -21.98 -26.34
CA SER A 873 -26.14 -21.12 -25.66
C SER A 873 -27.12 -20.44 -26.64
N THR A 874 -28.34 -20.18 -26.16
CA THR A 874 -29.34 -19.33 -26.81
C THR A 874 -29.34 -17.90 -26.27
N LEU A 875 -28.51 -17.60 -25.27
CA LEU A 875 -28.28 -16.26 -24.75
C LEU A 875 -27.27 -15.51 -25.64
N TYR A 876 -27.53 -14.22 -25.85
CA TYR A 876 -26.64 -13.27 -26.53
C TYR A 876 -26.35 -12.16 -25.53
N PRO A 877 -25.21 -12.19 -24.80
CA PRO A 877 -25.00 -11.31 -23.66
C PRO A 877 -24.55 -9.92 -24.09
N GLN A 878 -24.84 -8.90 -23.28
CA GLN A 878 -24.35 -7.54 -23.51
C GLN A 878 -22.82 -7.50 -23.37
N ASP A 879 -22.27 -8.20 -22.37
CA ASP A 879 -20.84 -8.20 -22.03
C ASP A 879 -19.92 -8.48 -23.24
N ALA A 880 -20.06 -9.64 -23.87
CA ALA A 880 -19.22 -10.06 -24.98
C ALA A 880 -19.52 -9.32 -26.29
N ASN A 881 -20.76 -8.85 -26.49
CA ASN A 881 -21.13 -8.09 -27.68
C ASN A 881 -20.55 -6.67 -27.66
N SER A 882 -20.60 -5.98 -26.51
CA SER A 882 -19.95 -4.68 -26.33
C SER A 882 -18.43 -4.81 -26.40
N MET A 883 -17.85 -5.78 -25.70
CA MET A 883 -16.40 -6.04 -25.78
C MET A 883 -15.90 -6.40 -27.19
N ALA A 884 -16.67 -7.16 -27.98
CA ALA A 884 -16.30 -7.50 -29.36
C ALA A 884 -16.14 -6.28 -30.28
N LEU A 885 -16.86 -5.19 -30.00
CA LEU A 885 -16.75 -3.93 -30.73
C LEU A 885 -15.65 -3.04 -30.15
N ALA A 886 -15.66 -2.81 -28.84
CA ALA A 886 -14.65 -2.01 -28.15
C ALA A 886 -13.23 -2.51 -28.42
N PHE A 887 -13.02 -3.83 -28.35
CA PHE A 887 -11.72 -4.46 -28.60
C PHE A 887 -11.43 -4.70 -30.09
N SER A 888 -12.28 -4.21 -31.01
CA SER A 888 -12.09 -4.33 -32.48
C SER A 888 -11.90 -5.77 -32.99
N LEU A 889 -12.71 -6.71 -32.49
CA LEU A 889 -12.63 -8.14 -32.81
C LEU A 889 -12.76 -8.43 -34.32
N PHE A 890 -13.56 -7.65 -35.05
CA PHE A 890 -13.83 -7.88 -36.47
C PHE A 890 -12.85 -7.12 -37.39
N PRO A 891 -12.57 -7.60 -38.62
CA PRO A 891 -11.80 -6.84 -39.59
C PRO A 891 -12.59 -5.61 -40.09
N PRO A 892 -11.93 -4.50 -40.48
CA PRO A 892 -12.62 -3.25 -40.87
C PRO A 892 -13.65 -3.37 -42.00
N ASN A 893 -13.52 -4.37 -42.88
CA ASN A 893 -14.44 -4.61 -43.99
C ASN A 893 -15.64 -5.50 -43.61
N SER A 894 -15.82 -5.84 -42.33
CA SER A 894 -16.92 -6.66 -41.84
C SER A 894 -18.20 -5.84 -41.66
N THR A 895 -19.36 -6.44 -41.97
CA THR A 895 -20.68 -5.87 -41.62
C THR A 895 -21.12 -6.22 -40.19
N ALA A 896 -20.41 -7.13 -39.50
CA ALA A 896 -20.75 -7.56 -38.14
C ALA A 896 -20.78 -6.40 -37.11
N PRO A 897 -19.86 -5.40 -37.12
CA PRO A 897 -19.94 -4.27 -36.19
C PRO A 897 -21.25 -3.48 -36.26
N SER A 898 -21.78 -3.26 -37.46
CA SER A 898 -23.07 -2.59 -37.67
C SER A 898 -24.25 -3.43 -37.16
N LYS A 899 -24.19 -4.76 -37.35
CA LYS A 899 -25.19 -5.69 -36.81
C LYS A 899 -25.17 -5.73 -35.28
N ILE A 900 -24.02 -5.96 -34.66
CA ILE A 900 -23.88 -6.07 -33.20
C ILE A 900 -24.27 -4.74 -32.53
N SER A 901 -23.81 -3.61 -33.06
CA SER A 901 -24.20 -2.27 -32.59
C SER A 901 -25.72 -2.04 -32.68
N SER A 902 -26.43 -2.73 -33.58
CA SER A 902 -27.89 -2.63 -33.70
C SER A 902 -28.63 -3.70 -32.87
N TYR A 903 -27.99 -4.83 -32.58
CA TYR A 903 -28.47 -5.81 -31.60
C TYR A 903 -28.44 -5.23 -30.18
N LEU A 904 -27.35 -4.57 -29.77
CA LEU A 904 -27.23 -3.95 -28.44
C LEU A 904 -28.36 -2.93 -28.18
N VAL A 905 -28.67 -2.08 -29.18
CA VAL A 905 -29.82 -1.16 -29.15
C VAL A 905 -31.17 -1.87 -28.99
N SER A 906 -31.32 -3.12 -29.44
CA SER A 906 -32.57 -3.87 -29.26
C SER A 906 -32.84 -4.30 -27.81
N ASN A 907 -31.84 -4.21 -26.93
CA ASN A 907 -31.99 -4.42 -25.49
C ASN A 907 -32.33 -3.13 -24.73
N TRP A 908 -32.39 -1.96 -25.38
CA TRP A 908 -32.58 -0.67 -24.72
C TRP A 908 -34.01 -0.46 -24.19
N THR A 909 -34.08 -0.03 -22.93
CA THR A 909 -35.25 0.56 -22.29
C THR A 909 -35.10 2.09 -22.25
N PRO A 910 -36.13 2.86 -21.85
CA PRO A 910 -36.01 4.32 -21.68
C PRO A 910 -34.91 4.76 -20.70
N LEU A 911 -34.46 3.87 -19.81
CA LEU A 911 -33.43 4.13 -18.79
C LEU A 911 -32.06 3.50 -19.13
N GLY A 912 -31.92 2.82 -20.27
CA GLY A 912 -30.70 2.09 -20.64
C GLY A 912 -30.94 0.59 -20.90
N PRO A 913 -29.87 -0.21 -21.13
CA PRO A 913 -29.98 -1.58 -21.64
C PRO A 913 -30.43 -2.56 -20.55
N SER A 914 -31.49 -3.31 -20.82
CA SER A 914 -31.85 -4.49 -20.02
C SER A 914 -30.83 -5.60 -20.30
N VAL A 915 -29.94 -5.86 -19.36
CA VAL A 915 -28.82 -6.80 -19.52
C VAL A 915 -29.35 -8.22 -19.79
N PRO A 916 -29.08 -8.89 -20.94
CA PRO A 916 -29.61 -10.22 -21.24
C PRO A 916 -29.13 -11.32 -20.28
N GLU A 917 -27.88 -11.26 -19.84
CA GLU A 917 -27.26 -12.17 -18.86
C GLU A 917 -27.74 -11.89 -17.42
N LEU A 918 -28.25 -10.69 -17.16
CA LEU A 918 -28.76 -10.21 -15.87
C LEU A 918 -30.15 -9.54 -16.04
N PRO A 919 -31.20 -10.28 -16.48
CA PRO A 919 -32.46 -9.69 -16.91
C PRO A 919 -33.12 -8.77 -15.88
N GLY A 920 -33.80 -7.73 -16.37
CA GLY A 920 -34.49 -6.73 -15.53
C GLY A 920 -33.56 -5.75 -14.82
N ASN A 921 -32.24 -5.91 -14.92
CA ASN A 921 -31.25 -4.98 -14.40
C ASN A 921 -30.69 -4.13 -15.55
N ILE A 922 -30.19 -2.94 -15.20
CA ILE A 922 -29.36 -2.07 -16.03
C ILE A 922 -27.97 -2.05 -15.40
N SER A 923 -26.94 -2.34 -16.19
CA SER A 923 -25.53 -2.38 -15.76
C SER A 923 -24.74 -1.22 -16.37
N PRO A 924 -24.48 -0.15 -15.61
CA PRO A 924 -23.53 0.90 -15.98
C PRO A 924 -22.12 0.39 -16.29
N PHE A 925 -21.69 -0.73 -15.70
CA PHE A 925 -20.39 -1.37 -16.00
C PHE A 925 -20.29 -1.82 -17.45
N ILE A 926 -21.21 -2.69 -17.89
CA ILE A 926 -21.19 -3.19 -19.27
C ILE A 926 -21.63 -2.08 -20.24
N SER A 927 -22.54 -1.21 -19.82
CA SER A 927 -22.96 -0.05 -20.64
C SER A 927 -21.81 0.93 -20.85
N SER A 928 -20.86 1.07 -19.92
CA SER A 928 -19.62 1.85 -20.13
C SER A 928 -18.76 1.28 -21.27
N ILE A 929 -18.73 -0.04 -21.43
CA ILE A 929 -18.07 -0.73 -22.56
C ILE A 929 -18.92 -0.58 -23.84
N GLU A 930 -20.25 -0.51 -23.73
CA GLU A 930 -21.17 -0.25 -24.84
C GLU A 930 -21.00 1.16 -25.45
N LEU A 931 -20.59 2.15 -24.66
CA LEU A 931 -20.18 3.46 -25.18
C LEU A 931 -18.99 3.34 -26.15
N GLU A 932 -17.91 2.68 -25.70
CA GLU A 932 -16.73 2.43 -26.55
C GLU A 932 -17.09 1.55 -27.76
N ALA A 933 -17.99 0.58 -27.59
CA ALA A 933 -18.53 -0.26 -28.66
C ALA A 933 -19.21 0.55 -29.77
N HIS A 934 -20.12 1.45 -29.41
CA HIS A 934 -20.85 2.29 -30.37
C HIS A 934 -19.96 3.32 -31.06
N PHE A 935 -19.07 3.99 -30.32
CA PHE A 935 -18.10 4.92 -30.92
C PHE A 935 -17.15 4.19 -31.88
N THR A 936 -16.60 3.03 -31.49
CA THR A 936 -15.67 2.24 -32.31
C THR A 936 -16.35 1.64 -33.55
N ALA A 937 -17.64 1.28 -33.45
CA ALA A 937 -18.44 0.82 -34.59
C ALA A 937 -18.90 1.95 -35.53
N GLY A 938 -18.61 3.22 -35.24
CA GLY A 938 -18.99 4.37 -36.06
C GLY A 938 -20.42 4.89 -35.86
N TYR A 939 -21.00 4.65 -34.68
CA TYR A 939 -22.35 5.10 -34.29
C TYR A 939 -22.32 6.02 -33.05
N PRO A 940 -21.65 7.18 -33.10
CA PRO A 940 -21.50 8.10 -31.95
C PRO A 940 -22.84 8.55 -31.37
N GLU A 941 -23.84 8.79 -32.24
CA GLU A 941 -25.19 9.19 -31.84
C GLU A 941 -25.81 8.19 -30.85
N ARG A 942 -25.52 6.88 -30.99
CA ARG A 942 -25.98 5.84 -30.06
C ARG A 942 -25.27 5.94 -28.70
N ALA A 943 -23.94 6.14 -28.70
CA ALA A 943 -23.20 6.32 -27.45
C ALA A 943 -23.69 7.57 -26.69
N LEU A 944 -23.87 8.70 -27.38
CA LEU A 944 -24.32 9.95 -26.77
C LEU A 944 -25.77 9.87 -26.26
N GLN A 945 -26.68 9.24 -27.01
CA GLN A 945 -28.03 8.94 -26.55
C GLN A 945 -28.03 8.04 -25.31
N LEU A 946 -27.20 6.99 -25.29
CA LEU A 946 -27.07 6.08 -24.15
C LEU A 946 -26.49 6.78 -22.90
N ILE A 947 -25.55 7.72 -23.07
CA ILE A 947 -25.06 8.59 -21.99
C ILE A 947 -26.22 9.40 -21.38
N GLN A 948 -26.98 10.10 -22.22
CA GLN A 948 -28.13 10.92 -21.79
C GLN A 948 -29.25 10.09 -21.16
N SER A 949 -29.53 8.88 -21.66
CA SER A 949 -30.60 8.02 -21.13
C SER A 949 -30.25 7.39 -19.78
N LEU A 950 -29.07 6.77 -19.64
CA LEU A 950 -28.72 5.96 -18.47
C LEU A 950 -28.13 6.81 -17.33
N TRP A 951 -27.07 7.58 -17.62
CA TRP A 951 -26.44 8.43 -16.62
C TRP A 951 -27.18 9.76 -16.45
N GLY A 952 -27.77 10.28 -17.53
CA GLY A 952 -28.57 11.52 -17.48
C GLY A 952 -29.87 11.38 -16.70
N TRP A 953 -30.55 10.22 -16.75
CA TRP A 953 -31.65 9.90 -15.84
C TRP A 953 -31.15 9.89 -14.38
N TYR A 954 -30.12 9.11 -14.09
CA TYR A 954 -29.61 8.97 -12.72
C TYR A 954 -29.23 10.32 -12.08
N ILE A 955 -28.43 11.13 -12.78
CA ILE A 955 -27.89 12.40 -12.26
C ILE A 955 -28.95 13.53 -12.16
N THR A 956 -30.18 13.26 -12.63
CA THR A 956 -31.33 14.18 -12.52
C THR A 956 -32.47 13.59 -11.67
N HIS A 957 -32.33 12.36 -11.16
CA HIS A 957 -33.34 11.75 -10.30
C HIS A 957 -33.18 12.27 -8.85
N PRO A 958 -34.18 12.96 -8.26
CA PRO A 958 -34.06 13.66 -6.96
C PRO A 958 -33.80 12.77 -5.73
N ASN A 959 -33.77 11.44 -5.89
CA ASN A 959 -33.44 10.51 -4.82
C ASN A 959 -32.00 9.97 -4.91
N GLY A 960 -31.30 10.21 -6.03
CA GLY A 960 -29.90 9.87 -6.19
C GLY A 960 -28.95 10.89 -5.54
N THR A 961 -27.66 10.68 -5.72
CA THR A 961 -26.60 11.55 -5.19
C THR A 961 -26.44 12.87 -5.96
N GLU A 962 -26.93 12.94 -7.21
CA GLU A 962 -26.80 14.08 -8.17
C GLU A 962 -25.36 14.51 -8.53
N SER A 963 -24.34 13.95 -7.87
CA SER A 963 -22.92 14.27 -8.02
C SER A 963 -22.01 13.10 -8.42
N THR A 964 -22.48 11.85 -8.32
CA THR A 964 -21.70 10.63 -8.63
C THR A 964 -22.42 9.75 -9.65
N VAL A 965 -21.89 8.56 -9.96
CA VAL A 965 -22.50 7.58 -10.87
C VAL A 965 -22.69 6.22 -10.19
N PRO A 966 -23.83 5.53 -10.43
CA PRO A 966 -24.26 4.41 -9.61
C PRO A 966 -23.64 3.09 -10.06
N GLU A 967 -23.67 2.12 -9.16
CA GLU A 967 -23.33 0.73 -9.45
C GLU A 967 -24.28 0.09 -10.47
N GLY A 968 -25.59 0.29 -10.30
CA GLY A 968 -26.64 -0.26 -11.17
C GLY A 968 -28.02 -0.05 -10.58
N TYR A 969 -29.06 -0.38 -11.36
CA TYR A 969 -30.47 -0.26 -10.96
C TYR A 969 -31.35 -1.19 -11.81
N LEU A 970 -32.66 -1.22 -11.55
CA LEU A 970 -33.63 -2.03 -12.30
C LEU A 970 -34.28 -1.25 -13.44
N VAL A 971 -34.80 -1.98 -14.44
CA VAL A 971 -35.46 -1.40 -15.63
C VAL A 971 -36.77 -0.64 -15.33
N ASP A 972 -37.28 -0.74 -14.10
CA ASP A 972 -38.43 0.03 -13.59
C ASP A 972 -38.03 1.36 -12.93
N GLY A 973 -36.73 1.63 -12.80
CA GLY A 973 -36.18 2.82 -12.15
C GLY A 973 -35.90 2.68 -10.65
N THR A 974 -36.06 1.49 -10.06
CA THR A 974 -35.76 1.25 -8.64
C THR A 974 -34.32 0.78 -8.41
N TRP A 975 -33.78 1.03 -7.21
CA TRP A 975 -32.40 0.67 -6.83
C TRP A 975 -32.17 -0.84 -6.55
N GLY A 976 -33.06 -1.74 -6.99
CA GLY A 976 -33.04 -3.18 -6.68
C GLY A 976 -31.98 -4.05 -7.36
N TYR A 977 -30.84 -3.47 -7.76
CA TYR A 977 -29.80 -4.14 -8.56
C TYR A 977 -29.27 -5.41 -7.92
N ARG A 978 -29.13 -6.49 -8.72
CA ARG A 978 -28.64 -7.82 -8.32
C ARG A 978 -29.36 -8.47 -7.12
N GLY A 979 -30.62 -8.08 -6.86
CA GLY A 979 -31.42 -8.51 -5.70
C GLY A 979 -31.25 -9.98 -5.29
N ASP A 980 -31.72 -10.94 -6.09
CA ASP A 980 -31.57 -12.38 -5.80
C ASP A 980 -30.14 -12.90 -6.03
N ARG A 981 -29.37 -12.24 -6.90
CA ARG A 981 -28.00 -12.61 -7.33
C ARG A 981 -26.90 -12.10 -6.40
N GLY A 982 -27.12 -12.28 -5.11
CA GLY A 982 -26.16 -12.03 -4.03
C GLY A 982 -26.49 -10.84 -3.14
N TYR A 983 -27.30 -9.88 -3.59
CA TYR A 983 -27.56 -8.64 -2.84
C TYR A 983 -28.81 -8.75 -1.93
N ARG A 984 -29.35 -9.98 -1.80
CA ARG A 984 -30.37 -10.41 -0.82
C ARG A 984 -31.71 -9.66 -0.93
N ASN A 985 -31.97 -8.99 -2.05
CA ASN A 985 -33.04 -8.02 -2.26
C ASN A 985 -33.00 -6.83 -1.28
N ASP A 986 -31.81 -6.44 -0.79
CA ASP A 986 -31.61 -5.23 0.02
C ASP A 986 -31.07 -4.10 -0.88
N PRO A 987 -31.93 -3.21 -1.42
CA PRO A 987 -31.50 -2.18 -2.37
C PRO A 987 -30.63 -1.09 -1.70
N ARG A 988 -30.66 -0.99 -0.37
CA ARG A 988 -29.77 -0.11 0.41
C ARG A 988 -28.30 -0.53 0.32
N TYR A 989 -28.04 -1.78 -0.09
CA TYR A 989 -26.69 -2.29 -0.27
C TYR A 989 -26.03 -1.69 -1.50
N VAL A 990 -26.77 -1.52 -2.59
CA VAL A 990 -26.28 -1.01 -3.88
C VAL A 990 -25.59 0.34 -3.70
N SER A 991 -24.44 0.54 -4.35
CA SER A 991 -23.70 1.81 -4.23
C SER A 991 -24.09 2.82 -5.30
N HIS A 992 -24.15 4.08 -4.90
CA HIS A 992 -24.43 5.24 -5.74
C HIS A 992 -23.15 6.00 -6.17
N ALA A 993 -21.98 5.49 -5.78
CA ALA A 993 -20.67 6.00 -6.16
C ALA A 993 -19.72 4.83 -6.49
N HIS A 994 -19.88 4.24 -7.69
CA HIS A 994 -19.13 3.05 -8.13
C HIS A 994 -18.24 3.32 -9.36
N GLY A 995 -16.95 2.99 -9.26
CA GLY A 995 -15.92 3.35 -10.24
C GLY A 995 -16.14 2.73 -11.62
N TRP A 996 -16.75 1.54 -11.68
CA TRP A 996 -17.07 0.84 -12.93
C TRP A 996 -18.08 1.58 -13.83
N SER A 997 -18.72 2.63 -13.33
CA SER A 997 -19.79 3.40 -13.97
C SER A 997 -19.27 4.68 -14.63
N SER A 998 -17.98 4.98 -14.47
CA SER A 998 -17.34 6.22 -14.93
C SER A 998 -17.10 6.32 -16.45
N GLY A 999 -17.54 5.34 -17.25
CA GLY A 999 -17.32 5.25 -18.70
C GLY A 999 -17.64 6.49 -19.55
N PRO A 1000 -18.65 7.32 -19.24
CA PRO A 1000 -18.84 8.61 -19.92
C PRO A 1000 -17.62 9.54 -19.79
N THR A 1001 -16.88 9.48 -18.69
CA THR A 1001 -15.72 10.33 -18.41
C THR A 1001 -14.58 10.06 -19.39
N SER A 1002 -14.22 8.78 -19.57
CA SER A 1002 -13.25 8.38 -20.59
C SER A 1002 -13.79 8.59 -22.00
N THR A 1003 -14.99 8.11 -22.31
CA THR A 1003 -15.48 8.09 -23.70
C THR A 1003 -15.88 9.47 -24.26
N LEU A 1004 -16.35 10.42 -23.46
CA LEU A 1004 -16.56 11.80 -23.92
C LEU A 1004 -15.24 12.50 -24.25
N THR A 1005 -14.19 12.29 -23.46
CA THR A 1005 -12.84 12.80 -23.78
C THR A 1005 -12.25 12.10 -25.01
N GLU A 1006 -12.21 10.76 -24.99
CA GLU A 1006 -11.48 9.95 -25.97
C GLU A 1006 -12.18 9.83 -27.32
N TYR A 1007 -13.51 9.92 -27.37
CA TYR A 1007 -14.29 9.70 -28.60
C TYR A 1007 -15.18 10.88 -29.00
N ALA A 1008 -15.89 11.52 -28.07
CA ALA A 1008 -16.75 12.67 -28.43
C ALA A 1008 -15.91 13.90 -28.79
N ALA A 1009 -15.06 14.39 -27.88
CA ALA A 1009 -14.00 15.36 -28.19
C ALA A 1009 -12.87 14.72 -29.02
N GLY A 1010 -12.64 13.41 -28.83
CA GLY A 1010 -11.82 12.60 -29.72
C GLY A 1010 -10.33 12.53 -29.40
N LEU A 1011 -9.90 13.01 -28.22
CA LEU A 1011 -8.49 13.14 -27.83
C LEU A 1011 -7.99 11.89 -27.10
N ARG A 1012 -7.05 11.14 -27.68
CA ARG A 1012 -6.52 9.89 -27.11
C ARG A 1012 -5.00 9.83 -27.14
N VAL A 1013 -4.38 9.16 -26.16
CA VAL A 1013 -3.00 8.68 -26.28
C VAL A 1013 -2.98 7.35 -27.05
N THR A 1014 -1.98 7.14 -27.91
CA THR A 1014 -1.83 5.90 -28.70
C THR A 1014 -0.49 5.19 -28.47
N LYS A 1015 0.42 5.81 -27.72
CA LYS A 1015 1.69 5.25 -27.22
C LYS A 1015 1.96 5.76 -25.80
N PRO A 1016 2.87 5.12 -25.01
CA PRO A 1016 3.12 5.47 -23.62
C PRO A 1016 3.35 6.98 -23.40
N ARG A 1017 2.78 7.52 -22.32
CA ARG A 1017 2.77 8.95 -21.95
C ARG A 1017 2.20 9.91 -23.01
N GLY A 1018 1.68 9.43 -24.14
CA GLY A 1018 1.19 10.27 -25.24
C GLY A 1018 2.27 10.77 -26.20
N VAL A 1019 3.42 10.08 -26.32
CA VAL A 1019 4.43 10.40 -27.36
C VAL A 1019 3.82 10.36 -28.78
N GLU A 1020 2.86 9.46 -28.99
CA GLU A 1020 1.88 9.55 -30.08
C GLU A 1020 0.48 9.64 -29.50
N TRP A 1021 -0.37 10.43 -30.16
CA TRP A 1021 -1.76 10.69 -29.81
C TRP A 1021 -2.64 10.73 -31.07
N SER A 1022 -3.96 10.73 -30.88
CA SER A 1022 -4.92 10.98 -31.94
C SER A 1022 -5.96 12.02 -31.52
N LEU A 1023 -6.48 12.72 -32.53
CA LEU A 1023 -7.60 13.63 -32.41
C LEU A 1023 -8.62 13.25 -33.49
N LYS A 1024 -9.66 12.54 -33.08
CA LYS A 1024 -10.75 12.07 -33.94
C LYS A 1024 -12.11 12.30 -33.28
N PRO A 1025 -12.66 13.52 -33.32
CA PRO A 1025 -14.01 13.79 -32.86
C PRO A 1025 -15.00 12.91 -33.60
N ALA A 1026 -15.89 12.20 -32.91
CA ALA A 1026 -16.70 11.17 -33.55
C ALA A 1026 -17.88 11.72 -34.38
N THR A 1027 -18.45 12.88 -34.01
CA THR A 1027 -19.59 13.52 -34.70
C THR A 1027 -19.50 15.05 -34.62
N PHE A 1028 -20.13 15.72 -35.59
CA PHE A 1028 -20.35 17.18 -35.59
C PHE A 1028 -21.85 17.53 -35.75
N THR A 1029 -22.73 16.52 -35.70
CA THR A 1029 -24.15 16.64 -36.09
C THR A 1029 -25.13 16.20 -35.01
N PHE A 1030 -24.64 15.68 -33.88
CA PHE A 1030 -25.49 15.33 -32.75
C PHE A 1030 -26.12 16.59 -32.13
N GLU A 1031 -27.43 16.56 -31.90
CA GLU A 1031 -28.18 17.71 -31.40
C GLU A 1031 -27.69 18.11 -29.99
N GLY A 1032 -27.36 19.39 -29.82
CA GLY A 1032 -26.77 19.91 -28.58
C GLY A 1032 -25.24 19.79 -28.47
N LEU A 1033 -24.56 19.06 -29.37
CA LEU A 1033 -23.08 18.91 -29.38
C LEU A 1033 -22.40 19.76 -30.47
N GLY A 1034 -22.78 21.04 -30.58
CA GLY A 1034 -22.16 22.01 -31.50
C GLY A 1034 -20.72 22.41 -31.12
N GLN A 1035 -20.29 22.17 -29.88
CA GLN A 1035 -18.89 22.26 -29.48
C GLN A 1035 -18.56 21.18 -28.45
N ALA A 1036 -17.32 20.67 -28.48
CA ALA A 1036 -16.75 19.88 -27.40
C ALA A 1036 -15.23 20.06 -27.35
N GLU A 1037 -14.69 20.23 -26.15
CA GLU A 1037 -13.26 20.20 -25.87
C GLU A 1037 -12.94 19.39 -24.61
N ALA A 1038 -11.73 18.87 -24.56
CA ALA A 1038 -11.22 18.11 -23.43
C ALA A 1038 -9.72 18.34 -23.27
N GLY A 1039 -9.19 17.94 -22.12
CA GLY A 1039 -7.76 17.84 -21.93
C GLY A 1039 -7.39 17.05 -20.69
N PHE A 1040 -6.15 16.57 -20.67
CA PHE A 1040 -5.55 15.82 -19.56
C PHE A 1040 -4.03 16.04 -19.55
N THR A 1041 -3.39 15.72 -18.43
CA THR A 1041 -1.94 15.83 -18.25
C THR A 1041 -1.31 14.45 -18.14
N THR A 1042 -0.20 14.24 -18.84
CA THR A 1042 0.69 13.07 -18.66
C THR A 1042 2.06 13.53 -18.16
N GLY A 1043 2.99 12.59 -17.96
CA GLY A 1043 4.41 12.91 -17.73
C GLY A 1043 5.13 13.63 -18.89
N LEU A 1044 4.45 14.06 -19.95
CA LEU A 1044 4.97 14.99 -20.98
C LEU A 1044 4.36 16.40 -20.88
N GLY A 1045 3.39 16.62 -19.99
CA GLY A 1045 2.64 17.87 -19.85
C GLY A 1045 1.20 17.76 -20.34
N ARG A 1046 0.62 18.92 -20.66
CA ARG A 1046 -0.81 19.09 -20.97
C ARG A 1046 -1.14 18.77 -22.43
N PHE A 1047 -2.18 17.97 -22.62
CA PHE A 1047 -2.84 17.72 -23.89
C PHE A 1047 -4.23 18.37 -23.82
N ARG A 1048 -4.58 19.22 -24.79
CA ARG A 1048 -5.92 19.78 -24.99
C ARG A 1048 -6.29 19.66 -26.47
N ALA A 1049 -7.54 19.34 -26.74
CA ALA A 1049 -8.11 19.42 -28.08
C ALA A 1049 -9.63 19.56 -28.03
N GLY A 1050 -10.21 19.99 -29.14
CA GLY A 1050 -11.65 20.12 -29.28
C GLY A 1050 -12.08 20.62 -30.64
N PHE A 1051 -13.39 20.79 -30.80
CA PHE A 1051 -14.01 21.36 -31.99
C PHE A 1051 -15.15 22.33 -31.62
N ALA A 1052 -15.39 23.29 -32.51
CA ALA A 1052 -16.58 24.14 -32.51
C ALA A 1052 -17.18 24.21 -33.92
N VAL A 1053 -18.50 24.18 -34.02
CA VAL A 1053 -19.28 24.27 -35.26
C VAL A 1053 -19.91 25.67 -35.35
N GLU A 1054 -19.45 26.49 -36.27
CA GLU A 1054 -19.91 27.88 -36.46
C GLU A 1054 -20.14 28.17 -37.95
N GLY A 1055 -21.29 28.79 -38.28
CA GLY A 1055 -21.56 29.29 -39.64
C GLY A 1055 -21.63 28.23 -40.76
N GLY A 1056 -21.66 26.93 -40.42
CA GLY A 1056 -21.53 25.84 -41.39
C GLY A 1056 -20.09 25.34 -41.59
N GLU A 1057 -19.13 25.80 -40.79
CA GLU A 1057 -17.77 25.26 -40.73
C GLU A 1057 -17.46 24.67 -39.35
N VAL A 1058 -16.55 23.70 -39.30
CA VAL A 1058 -16.03 23.13 -38.06
C VAL A 1058 -14.57 23.53 -37.91
N THR A 1059 -14.25 24.20 -36.80
CA THR A 1059 -12.87 24.47 -36.42
C THR A 1059 -12.45 23.44 -35.36
N VAL A 1060 -11.57 22.52 -35.75
CA VAL A 1060 -10.92 21.56 -34.86
C VAL A 1060 -9.57 22.15 -34.41
N THR A 1061 -9.25 22.08 -33.12
CA THR A 1061 -8.04 22.66 -32.52
C THR A 1061 -7.33 21.68 -31.59
N TRP A 1062 -6.02 21.88 -31.42
CA TRP A 1062 -5.21 21.15 -30.44
C TRP A 1062 -4.08 22.02 -29.86
N ASP A 1063 -3.69 21.70 -28.62
CA ASP A 1063 -2.54 22.22 -27.90
C ASP A 1063 -1.93 21.06 -27.10
N THR A 1064 -0.86 20.46 -27.62
CA THR A 1064 -0.22 19.25 -27.07
C THR A 1064 1.29 19.46 -26.87
N PRO A 1065 2.00 18.62 -26.09
CA PRO A 1065 3.41 18.84 -25.79
C PRO A 1065 4.28 18.77 -27.05
N GLY A 1066 5.22 19.70 -27.19
CA GLY A 1066 6.18 19.72 -28.29
C GLY A 1066 7.04 18.45 -28.31
N GLY A 1067 7.29 17.91 -29.51
CA GLY A 1067 8.01 16.64 -29.69
C GLY A 1067 7.12 15.39 -29.62
N THR A 1068 5.83 15.52 -29.27
CA THR A 1068 4.82 14.48 -29.54
C THR A 1068 4.37 14.50 -31.01
N ARG A 1069 3.57 13.51 -31.43
CA ARG A 1069 3.02 13.43 -32.80
C ARG A 1069 1.56 12.97 -32.81
N GLY A 1070 0.70 13.71 -33.50
CA GLY A 1070 -0.75 13.46 -33.54
C GLY A 1070 -1.27 12.92 -34.86
N TRP A 1071 -2.21 11.97 -34.83
CA TRP A 1071 -3.07 11.65 -35.97
C TRP A 1071 -4.40 12.42 -35.87
N VAL A 1072 -4.59 13.44 -36.70
CA VAL A 1072 -5.80 14.26 -36.73
C VAL A 1072 -6.71 13.79 -37.87
N GLU A 1073 -7.94 13.41 -37.56
CA GLU A 1073 -8.93 12.88 -38.51
C GLU A 1073 -10.32 13.40 -38.18
N VAL A 1074 -11.10 13.83 -39.18
CA VAL A 1074 -12.45 14.35 -38.98
C VAL A 1074 -13.49 13.44 -39.65
N PRO A 1075 -14.74 13.37 -39.15
CA PRO A 1075 -15.84 12.64 -39.78
C PRO A 1075 -15.97 12.93 -41.28
N GLY A 1076 -15.80 11.89 -42.11
CA GLY A 1076 -15.84 11.98 -43.57
C GLY A 1076 -14.64 12.65 -44.27
N GLY A 1077 -13.65 13.12 -43.51
CA GLY A 1077 -12.40 13.67 -44.04
C GLY A 1077 -11.31 12.62 -44.29
N ARG A 1078 -10.09 13.08 -44.60
CA ARG A 1078 -8.88 12.25 -44.61
C ARG A 1078 -8.03 12.58 -43.40
N GLY A 1079 -7.62 11.56 -42.64
CA GLY A 1079 -6.69 11.73 -41.52
C GLY A 1079 -5.29 12.15 -42.00
N ARG A 1080 -4.57 12.87 -41.12
CA ARG A 1080 -3.20 13.34 -41.36
C ARG A 1080 -2.36 13.32 -40.09
N TRP A 1081 -1.07 13.06 -40.24
CA TRP A 1081 -0.11 13.29 -39.16
C TRP A 1081 0.16 14.79 -38.99
N VAL A 1082 0.30 15.22 -37.73
CA VAL A 1082 0.75 16.55 -37.31
C VAL A 1082 1.80 16.40 -36.21
N ASP A 1083 2.64 17.40 -36.03
CA ASP A 1083 3.57 17.47 -34.90
C ASP A 1083 2.88 18.10 -33.66
N GLY A 1084 3.40 17.78 -32.48
CA GLY A 1084 2.90 18.29 -31.20
C GLY A 1084 3.13 19.80 -31.02
N GLY A 1085 2.17 20.46 -30.39
CA GLY A 1085 2.13 21.91 -30.20
C GLY A 1085 0.73 22.47 -30.46
N LYS A 1086 0.63 23.76 -30.76
CA LYS A 1086 -0.62 24.43 -31.13
C LYS A 1086 -0.93 24.28 -32.61
N GLY A 1087 -2.15 23.86 -32.95
CA GLY A 1087 -2.60 23.77 -34.33
C GLY A 1087 -4.12 23.74 -34.48
N SER A 1088 -4.57 23.86 -35.73
CA SER A 1088 -5.99 23.83 -36.08
C SER A 1088 -6.26 23.28 -37.49
N LEU A 1089 -7.53 22.99 -37.75
CA LEU A 1089 -8.10 22.55 -39.02
C LEU A 1089 -9.51 23.13 -39.14
N VAL A 1090 -9.80 23.84 -40.22
CA VAL A 1090 -11.17 24.29 -40.57
C VAL A 1090 -11.72 23.38 -41.66
N VAL A 1091 -12.99 22.98 -41.55
CA VAL A 1091 -13.67 22.05 -42.46
C VAL A 1091 -15.11 22.50 -42.69
N SER A 1092 -15.49 22.83 -43.92
CA SER A 1092 -16.87 23.22 -44.23
C SER A 1092 -17.82 22.01 -44.24
N LEU A 1093 -18.95 22.10 -43.53
CA LEU A 1093 -20.03 21.11 -43.51
C LEU A 1093 -20.88 21.23 -44.77
N VAL A 1094 -20.41 20.64 -45.88
CA VAL A 1094 -21.20 20.58 -47.11
C VAL A 1094 -22.43 19.70 -46.90
N GLU A 1095 -23.62 20.27 -47.11
CA GLU A 1095 -24.88 19.52 -47.12
C GLU A 1095 -24.80 18.34 -48.09
N LYS A 1096 -24.85 17.11 -47.57
CA LYS A 1096 -24.99 15.90 -48.39
C LYS A 1096 -26.45 15.70 -48.81
N GLY A 1097 -26.93 16.59 -49.68
CA GLY A 1097 -28.15 16.35 -50.44
C GLY A 1097 -28.07 15.01 -51.18
N ASN A 1098 -29.10 14.19 -50.99
CA ASN A 1098 -29.39 12.88 -51.60
C ASN A 1098 -28.25 12.14 -52.32
N ARG A 1099 -27.76 11.06 -51.69
CA ARG A 1099 -27.37 9.84 -52.41
C ARG A 1099 -28.35 8.73 -52.09
N GLU A 1100 -29.37 8.59 -52.93
CA GLU A 1100 -30.23 7.43 -52.96
C GLU A 1100 -29.47 6.20 -53.49
N SER A 1101 -29.89 5.01 -53.03
CA SER A 1101 -29.70 3.66 -53.60
C SER A 1101 -28.47 3.39 -54.50
N GLY A 1102 -27.59 2.49 -54.04
CA GLY A 1102 -26.55 1.82 -54.84
C GLY A 1102 -26.07 0.54 -54.17
#